data_AF-A0A7Y8G472-F1
#
_entry.id   AF-A0A7Y8G472-F1
#
_cell.length_a   1.000
_cell.length_b   1.000
_cell.length_c   1.000
_cell.angle_alpha   90.00
_cell.angle_beta   90.00
_cell.angle_gamma   90.00
#
_symmetry.space_group_name_H-M   'P 1'
#
loop_
_entity.id
_entity.type
_entity.pdbx_description
1 polymer ?
#
loop_
_entity_poly.entity_id
_entity_poly.type
_entity_poly.pdbx_seq_one_letter_code
_entity_poly.pdbx_strand_id
1 'polypeptide(L)'
;MKSIAYRSTLQLAPLMLASFTLLPAYAAATDDTLDTVIVTGSRGSEARTVTSSPSPIDVISAQQLEKTGSSSLRTALQKTLPSFSQRPSGTSNDSIARPYSLRGLNGSNVLVLVNGKRRHNSAVINLDSTAAYGTNPVDLDMIPVSAIDHIEVLRDGASAQYGSDAIAGVINIILKQNDNGGSVSTSYGEYTKGDGGTIRQTLNNGFALPNDGFFNLSLDAKSQQTAVRARDATGAFYYRQPDGSADPREANDKDVQKNGLPKIKAINVAYNAELPLDDVTLYSFSTLSNRDARGGQNYRRPNSTNIIASIYPDGTAPFYTLRETDYQVAAGGKGKIAEWNWDLSSTFGRDKGVAGADETLNASLGPSSPTHFTTYTNYFDQWTNNLDLTRAFEVGLSKPLQVSAGLEHRHERYKTESGNPLSYINGGYVYPSGPLAGQPGAVGAQGAITLTPEDEGQASRNSYASYVDVGLNPTEKFYVGVAGRFEHYDDSSGNTSSGKLSLRYDFTPEFALRGTLSNGFRAPSLSQSVYAQTANQYTTVNGVAQFVEAKSVRVDSPLAQALGAEDLKPEKSRNISIGFAYKPVPEANITLDAYQIEISDRIAQTGFLFGSGVDQILQANGYRPGYRVKYFTNAADTTTRGIDLVTDYRVDYGALGTVKYGVAANYNKTTIDSIKSTPAALTAVGSSLVLFDRVAQGYLTVANPKTKLILSANWKVDDFDINASVNRYDKVIARDTNPAYDVTYGAKWLTDLEVAYNFTKALNLAVGANNILNVKADNNAFPQGDINGFPKFGSISPFDPYGAFWYTRATYTF
;
A
#
# COMPACT_ATOMS: atom_id res chain seq x y z
N MET A 1 8.03 47.01 -16.38
CA MET A 1 7.05 47.59 -15.43
C MET A 1 6.55 46.48 -14.53
N LYS A 2 6.64 46.66 -13.21
CA LYS A 2 6.27 45.67 -12.18
C LYS A 2 4.74 45.72 -11.95
N SER A 3 4.05 44.58 -12.04
CA SER A 3 2.72 44.35 -11.44
C SER A 3 2.85 43.08 -10.60
N ILE A 4 2.95 43.12 -9.26
CA ILE A 4 1.94 43.45 -8.25
C ILE A 4 0.57 42.80 -8.49
N ALA A 5 0.27 41.88 -7.56
CA ALA A 5 -1.04 41.37 -7.13
C ALA A 5 -1.74 40.31 -7.99
N TYR A 6 -1.65 39.05 -7.54
CA TYR A 6 -2.81 38.32 -7.01
C TYR A 6 -2.35 37.47 -5.82
N ARG A 7 -2.35 38.07 -4.62
CA ARG A 7 -2.45 37.31 -3.37
C ARG A 7 -3.90 36.88 -3.28
N SER A 8 -4.20 35.61 -3.55
CA SER A 8 -5.49 35.04 -3.21
C SER A 8 -5.61 34.99 -1.68
N THR A 9 -6.50 35.83 -1.20
CA THR A 9 -7.00 35.94 0.16
C THR A 9 -7.29 34.56 0.76
N LEU A 10 -6.56 34.21 1.81
CA LEU A 10 -7.06 33.39 2.92
C LEU A 10 -8.41 33.99 3.35
N GLN A 11 -9.52 33.37 2.97
CA GLN A 11 -10.74 33.53 3.73
C GLN A 11 -10.66 32.58 4.92
N LEU A 12 -10.44 33.20 6.08
CA LEU A 12 -10.60 32.63 7.40
C LEU A 12 -12.02 32.07 7.59
N ALA A 13 -12.06 30.93 8.29
CA ALA A 13 -13.02 30.55 9.34
C ALA A 13 -14.40 29.99 8.89
N PRO A 14 -15.04 29.10 9.70
CA PRO A 14 -14.91 29.02 11.15
C PRO A 14 -13.83 28.05 11.63
N LEU A 15 -12.93 28.56 12.49
CA LEU A 15 -12.50 27.78 13.63
C LEU A 15 -13.79 27.39 14.36
N MET A 16 -14.19 26.12 14.33
CA MET A 16 -14.95 25.58 15.46
C MET A 16 -13.98 25.46 16.63
N LEU A 17 -13.69 26.59 17.29
CA LEU A 17 -13.55 26.58 18.74
C LEU A 17 -14.96 26.36 19.26
N ALA A 18 -15.41 25.10 19.23
CA ALA A 18 -16.56 24.71 20.00
C ALA A 18 -16.20 25.01 21.46
N SER A 19 -17.04 25.81 22.10
CA SER A 19 -17.05 26.05 23.53
C SER A 19 -16.85 24.72 24.25
N PHE A 20 -15.66 24.49 24.81
CA PHE A 20 -15.41 23.36 25.70
C PHE A 20 -16.22 23.59 26.97
N THR A 21 -17.44 23.08 27.02
CA THR A 21 -18.08 22.75 28.29
C THR A 21 -17.16 21.75 28.97
N LEU A 22 -16.65 22.10 30.15
CA LEU A 22 -15.82 21.27 31.02
C LEU A 22 -16.48 19.90 31.21
N LEU A 23 -16.08 18.93 30.38
CA LEU A 23 -16.31 17.51 30.66
C LEU A 23 -15.24 17.07 31.68
N PRO A 24 -15.60 16.25 32.67
CA PRO A 24 -14.66 15.77 33.66
C PRO A 24 -13.53 15.00 32.97
N ALA A 25 -12.29 15.41 33.21
CA ALA A 25 -11.10 14.73 32.70
C ALA A 25 -10.96 13.37 33.40
N TYR A 26 -11.02 12.27 32.65
CA TYR A 26 -10.63 10.95 33.14
C TYR A 26 -9.25 10.57 32.60
N ALA A 27 -8.47 9.90 33.46
CA ALA A 27 -7.13 9.45 33.11
C ALA A 27 -7.24 8.25 32.16
N ALA A 28 -6.81 8.44 30.90
CA ALA A 28 -6.57 7.33 30.00
C ALA A 28 -5.46 6.44 30.59
N ALA A 29 -5.76 5.17 30.84
CA ALA A 29 -4.77 4.20 31.28
C ALA A 29 -3.72 4.00 30.17
N THR A 30 -2.49 4.43 30.43
CA THR A 30 -1.33 4.25 29.55
C THR A 30 -0.58 2.99 29.96
N ASP A 31 -1.05 1.81 29.56
CA ASP A 31 -0.26 0.59 29.77
C ASP A 31 0.59 0.29 28.52
N ASP A 32 1.79 0.89 28.48
CA ASP A 32 2.88 0.51 27.58
C ASP A 32 3.61 -0.71 28.19
N THR A 33 2.89 -1.79 28.49
CA THR A 33 3.51 -3.02 28.97
C THR A 33 4.21 -3.72 27.80
N LEU A 34 5.39 -4.32 28.07
CA LEU A 34 6.13 -5.08 27.05
C LEU A 34 5.48 -6.43 26.72
N ASP A 35 4.43 -6.80 27.45
CA ASP A 35 3.70 -8.06 27.40
C ASP A 35 2.28 -7.84 26.86
N THR A 36 2.14 -7.10 25.76
CA THR A 36 0.85 -6.96 25.06
C THR A 36 0.34 -8.34 24.64
N VAL A 37 -0.88 -8.66 25.06
CA VAL A 37 -1.56 -9.90 24.70
C VAL A 37 -1.94 -9.86 23.22
N ILE A 38 -1.50 -10.86 22.46
CA ILE A 38 -1.77 -10.96 21.02
C ILE A 38 -3.04 -11.78 20.78
N VAL A 39 -3.90 -11.29 19.89
CA VAL A 39 -5.10 -11.95 19.41
C VAL A 39 -4.76 -12.87 18.24
N THR A 40 -3.92 -12.40 17.32
CA THR A 40 -3.58 -13.10 16.08
C THR A 40 -2.63 -14.26 16.33
N GLY A 41 -3.02 -15.45 15.88
CA GLY A 41 -2.27 -16.68 16.10
C GLY A 41 -2.48 -17.27 17.49
N SER A 42 -3.27 -16.60 18.34
CA SER A 42 -3.82 -17.16 19.56
C SER A 42 -5.25 -17.61 19.31
N ARG A 43 -5.42 -18.83 18.78
CA ARG A 43 -6.70 -19.55 18.86
C ARG A 43 -6.80 -20.31 20.20
N GLY A 44 -6.09 -19.77 21.19
CA GLY A 44 -5.66 -20.33 22.45
C GLY A 44 -6.58 -19.99 23.62
N SER A 45 -6.65 -20.80 24.67
CA SER A 45 -7.08 -20.27 25.99
C SER A 45 -5.95 -19.49 26.69
N GLU A 46 -4.71 -19.64 26.22
CA GLU A 46 -3.55 -18.93 26.75
C GLU A 46 -3.32 -17.60 26.00
N ALA A 47 -3.24 -16.51 26.76
CA ALA A 47 -2.73 -15.24 26.27
C ALA A 47 -1.27 -15.40 25.83
N ARG A 48 -0.95 -14.97 24.61
CA ARG A 48 0.42 -14.99 24.07
C ARG A 48 0.96 -13.56 23.99
N THR A 49 2.27 -13.42 24.07
CA THR A 49 3.00 -12.16 23.86
C THR A 49 4.02 -12.37 22.74
N VAL A 50 4.73 -11.31 22.37
CA VAL A 50 5.79 -11.36 21.35
C VAL A 50 6.84 -12.45 21.64
N THR A 51 7.22 -12.61 22.90
CA THR A 51 8.27 -13.55 23.34
C THR A 51 7.74 -14.95 23.65
N SER A 52 6.46 -15.12 23.98
CA SER A 52 5.85 -16.45 24.22
C SER A 52 5.22 -17.08 22.98
N SER A 53 5.03 -16.32 21.90
CA SER A 53 4.48 -16.83 20.64
C SER A 53 5.38 -17.89 19.97
N PRO A 54 4.82 -18.99 19.44
CA PRO A 54 5.55 -19.97 18.63
C PRO A 54 5.87 -19.48 17.22
N SER A 55 5.23 -18.40 16.75
CA SER A 55 5.50 -17.75 15.46
C SER A 55 6.03 -16.33 15.65
N PRO A 56 6.90 -15.82 14.76
CA PRO A 56 7.36 -14.43 14.79
C PRO A 56 6.22 -13.43 14.62
N ILE A 57 6.02 -12.59 15.64
CA ILE A 57 5.00 -11.54 15.66
C ILE A 57 5.60 -10.24 16.18
N ASP A 58 5.23 -9.13 15.54
CA ASP A 58 5.52 -7.78 16.02
C ASP A 58 4.22 -7.10 16.43
N VAL A 59 4.26 -6.30 17.50
CA VAL A 59 3.13 -5.50 17.96
C VAL A 59 3.50 -4.03 17.87
N ILE A 60 2.66 -3.23 17.22
CA ILE A 60 2.83 -1.78 17.06
C ILE A 60 1.64 -1.09 17.74
N SER A 61 1.90 -0.34 18.81
CA SER A 61 0.85 0.35 19.57
C SER A 61 0.35 1.63 18.89
N ALA A 62 -0.85 2.07 19.24
CA ALA A 62 -1.39 3.37 18.82
C ALA A 62 -0.41 4.52 19.09
N GLN A 63 0.23 4.52 20.28
CA GLN A 63 1.19 5.56 20.64
C GLN A 63 2.41 5.56 19.70
N GLN A 64 2.93 4.39 19.31
CA GLN A 64 4.03 4.31 18.34
C GLN A 64 3.60 4.85 16.97
N LEU A 65 2.38 4.54 16.51
CA LEU A 65 1.84 5.05 15.24
C LEU A 65 1.69 6.58 15.26
N GLU A 66 1.15 7.15 16.34
CA GLU A 66 0.96 8.59 16.51
C GLU A 66 2.29 9.36 16.55
N LYS A 67 3.26 8.86 17.32
CA LYS A 67 4.61 9.45 17.47
C LYS A 67 5.44 9.45 16.18
N THR A 68 4.99 8.74 15.13
CA THR A 68 5.63 8.86 13.81
C THR A 68 5.39 10.20 13.14
N GLY A 69 4.37 10.96 13.58
CA GLY A 69 3.91 12.20 12.93
C GLY A 69 3.24 11.98 11.58
N SER A 70 3.02 10.72 11.17
CA SER A 70 2.53 10.39 9.83
C SER A 70 1.02 10.57 9.70
N SER A 71 0.58 11.10 8.56
CA SER A 71 -0.84 11.26 8.21
C SER A 71 -1.43 10.07 7.43
N SER A 72 -0.69 8.96 7.38
CA SER A 72 -0.94 7.75 6.60
C SER A 72 -0.50 6.55 7.43
N LEU A 73 -1.39 5.55 7.57
CA LEU A 73 -1.09 4.33 8.33
C LEU A 73 0.06 3.57 7.69
N ARG A 74 0.08 3.48 6.37
CA ARG A 74 1.15 2.83 5.60
C ARG A 74 2.52 3.45 5.88
N THR A 75 2.59 4.79 5.94
CA THR A 75 3.83 5.51 6.27
C THR A 75 4.23 5.33 7.74
N ALA A 76 3.27 5.29 8.67
CA ALA A 76 3.56 4.98 10.06
C ALA A 76 4.18 3.59 10.20
N LEU A 77 3.61 2.57 9.55
CA LEU A 77 4.17 1.21 9.51
C LEU A 77 5.55 1.15 8.86
N GLN A 78 5.79 1.93 7.79
CA GLN A 78 7.13 2.03 7.22
C GLN A 78 8.15 2.59 8.22
N LYS A 79 7.78 3.42 9.18
CA LYS A 79 8.73 3.97 10.15
C LYS A 79 8.93 3.10 11.38
N THR A 80 8.01 2.18 11.67
CA THR A 80 8.04 1.36 12.89
C THR A 80 8.43 -0.10 12.62
N LEU A 81 8.10 -0.67 11.46
CA LEU A 81 8.29 -2.08 11.16
C LEU A 81 9.46 -2.30 10.18
N PRO A 82 10.54 -3.02 10.54
CA PRO A 82 11.76 -3.11 9.70
C PRO A 82 11.56 -3.89 8.40
N SER A 83 10.67 -4.89 8.38
CA SER A 83 10.40 -5.71 7.19
C SER A 83 9.35 -5.10 6.25
N PHE A 84 8.76 -3.96 6.62
CA PHE A 84 7.78 -3.24 5.82
C PHE A 84 8.44 -2.16 4.97
N SER A 85 8.11 -2.13 3.68
CA SER A 85 8.56 -1.08 2.79
C SER A 85 7.46 -0.63 1.84
N GLN A 86 7.46 0.65 1.51
CA GLN A 86 6.57 1.28 0.55
C GLN A 86 7.39 2.21 -0.34
N ARG A 87 6.78 2.63 -1.45
CA ARG A 87 7.31 3.71 -2.28
C ARG A 87 6.55 4.98 -1.97
N PRO A 88 7.23 6.11 -1.72
CA PRO A 88 6.56 7.38 -1.43
C PRO A 88 6.04 8.06 -2.70
N SER A 89 6.61 7.75 -3.87
CA SER A 89 6.27 8.36 -5.15
C SER A 89 5.82 7.33 -6.19
N GLY A 90 4.76 7.66 -6.92
CA GLY A 90 4.28 6.97 -8.12
C GLY A 90 3.61 8.00 -9.04
N THR A 91 3.12 7.59 -10.20
CA THR A 91 2.22 8.42 -11.03
C THR A 91 0.82 7.83 -11.07
N SER A 92 -0.14 8.60 -11.58
CA SER A 92 -1.57 8.23 -11.65
C SER A 92 -2.08 7.58 -10.34
N ASN A 93 -2.67 6.38 -10.41
CA ASN A 93 -3.22 5.62 -9.29
C ASN A 93 -2.20 5.38 -8.17
N ASP A 94 -1.00 4.92 -8.54
CA ASP A 94 0.07 4.57 -7.60
C ASP A 94 0.61 5.80 -6.87
N SER A 95 0.32 7.03 -7.33
CA SER A 95 0.62 8.23 -6.55
C SER A 95 -0.31 8.43 -5.35
N ILE A 96 -1.51 7.85 -5.42
CA ILE A 96 -2.60 8.01 -4.45
C ILE A 96 -2.75 6.72 -3.62
N ALA A 97 -3.17 5.62 -4.24
CA ALA A 97 -3.24 4.28 -3.65
C ALA A 97 -1.89 3.59 -3.82
N ARG A 98 -1.01 3.76 -2.84
CA ARG A 98 0.40 3.37 -2.96
C ARG A 98 0.64 1.92 -2.53
N PRO A 99 1.39 1.12 -3.33
CA PRO A 99 1.73 -0.24 -2.93
C PRO A 99 2.68 -0.27 -1.74
N TYR A 100 2.59 -1.38 -1.01
CA TYR A 100 3.50 -1.74 0.07
C TYR A 100 3.99 -3.18 -0.12
N SER A 101 4.98 -3.56 0.68
CA SER A 101 5.54 -4.89 0.72
C SER A 101 5.91 -5.26 2.15
N LEU A 102 5.82 -6.56 2.45
CA LEU A 102 6.29 -7.17 3.69
C LEU A 102 7.31 -8.24 3.33
N ARG A 103 8.49 -8.20 3.94
CA ARG A 103 9.61 -9.08 3.60
C ARG A 103 9.89 -9.11 2.09
N GLY A 104 9.83 -7.95 1.43
CA GLY A 104 10.11 -7.82 -0.01
C GLY A 104 9.05 -8.45 -0.94
N LEU A 105 8.01 -9.07 -0.38
CA LEU A 105 6.88 -9.62 -1.10
C LEU A 105 5.75 -8.58 -1.18
N ASN A 106 4.98 -8.63 -2.26
CA ASN A 106 3.91 -7.68 -2.52
C ASN A 106 2.86 -7.66 -1.40
N GLY A 107 2.26 -6.51 -1.12
CA GLY A 107 1.09 -6.39 -0.24
C GLY A 107 -0.09 -7.30 -0.60
N SER A 108 -0.23 -7.76 -1.85
CA SER A 108 -1.23 -8.78 -2.21
C SER A 108 -0.87 -10.19 -1.74
N ASN A 109 0.37 -10.41 -1.30
CA ASN A 109 0.81 -11.59 -0.57
C ASN A 109 0.74 -11.37 0.96
N VAL A 110 0.09 -10.31 1.44
CA VAL A 110 -0.13 -10.04 2.86
C VAL A 110 -1.62 -10.00 3.11
N LEU A 111 -2.10 -10.84 4.02
CA LEU A 111 -3.49 -10.77 4.45
C LEU A 111 -3.68 -9.64 5.46
N VAL A 112 -4.69 -8.80 5.28
CA VAL A 112 -5.08 -7.78 6.25
C VAL A 112 -6.37 -8.18 6.95
N LEU A 113 -6.36 -8.09 8.27
CA LEU A 113 -7.51 -8.35 9.14
C LEU A 113 -7.84 -7.08 9.94
N VAL A 114 -9.13 -6.91 10.26
CA VAL A 114 -9.61 -5.93 11.24
C VAL A 114 -10.38 -6.72 12.29
N ASN A 115 -9.97 -6.62 13.56
CA ASN A 115 -10.49 -7.45 14.66
C ASN A 115 -10.53 -8.95 14.29
N GLY A 116 -9.49 -9.44 13.62
CA GLY A 116 -9.39 -10.83 13.20
C GLY A 116 -10.26 -11.24 12.00
N LYS A 117 -11.09 -10.35 11.43
CA LYS A 117 -11.89 -10.64 10.21
C LYS A 117 -11.26 -10.03 8.97
N ARG A 118 -11.35 -10.76 7.85
CA ARG A 118 -10.69 -10.41 6.58
C ARG A 118 -11.15 -9.05 6.05
N ARG A 119 -10.18 -8.18 5.72
CA ARG A 119 -10.40 -6.94 4.99
C ARG A 119 -10.49 -7.21 3.48
N HIS A 120 -11.37 -6.50 2.78
CA HIS A 120 -11.44 -6.56 1.31
C HIS A 120 -10.30 -5.78 0.67
N ASN A 121 -9.86 -6.28 -0.49
CA ASN A 121 -8.87 -5.64 -1.36
C ASN A 121 -9.40 -4.33 -1.96
N SER A 122 -8.49 -3.49 -2.48
CA SER A 122 -8.89 -2.25 -3.16
C SER A 122 -9.48 -2.52 -4.56
N ALA A 123 -10.32 -1.61 -5.05
CA ALA A 123 -10.74 -1.50 -6.44
C ALA A 123 -9.66 -0.83 -7.32
N VAL A 124 -8.69 -0.16 -6.71
CA VAL A 124 -7.57 0.49 -7.39
C VAL A 124 -6.47 -0.54 -7.60
N ILE A 125 -6.11 -0.75 -8.87
CA ILE A 125 -4.98 -1.59 -9.25
C ILE A 125 -3.71 -0.75 -9.26
N ASN A 126 -2.60 -1.34 -8.82
CA ASN A 126 -1.27 -0.76 -8.96
C ASN A 126 -0.77 -0.93 -10.39
N LEU A 127 -0.49 0.18 -11.07
CA LEU A 127 -0.21 0.28 -12.51
C LEU A 127 1.12 0.91 -12.85
N ASP A 128 1.86 1.40 -11.85
CA ASP A 128 3.09 2.15 -12.04
C ASP A 128 4.21 1.76 -11.06
N SER A 129 4.23 0.51 -10.58
CA SER A 129 5.34 0.08 -9.74
C SER A 129 5.54 -1.44 -9.61
N THR A 130 6.77 -1.86 -9.91
CA THR A 130 7.54 -2.97 -9.33
C THR A 130 6.86 -4.29 -8.96
N ALA A 131 7.32 -4.98 -7.90
CA ALA A 131 6.86 -6.31 -7.49
C ALA A 131 5.34 -6.42 -7.19
N ALA A 132 4.61 -5.29 -7.24
CA ALA A 132 3.18 -5.16 -7.05
C ALA A 132 2.35 -4.84 -8.30
N TYR A 133 2.99 -4.83 -9.47
CA TYR A 133 2.36 -4.48 -10.74
C TYR A 133 1.14 -5.35 -11.05
N GLY A 134 -0.01 -4.73 -11.28
CA GLY A 134 -1.24 -5.40 -11.62
C GLY A 134 -2.00 -6.03 -10.47
N THR A 135 -1.61 -5.75 -9.22
CA THR A 135 -2.30 -6.24 -8.03
C THR A 135 -3.05 -5.12 -7.33
N ASN A 136 -4.04 -5.50 -6.53
CA ASN A 136 -4.90 -4.59 -5.78
C ASN A 136 -4.89 -4.95 -4.28
N PRO A 137 -3.78 -4.72 -3.56
CA PRO A 137 -3.73 -4.97 -2.11
C PRO A 137 -4.75 -4.09 -1.38
N VAL A 138 -5.01 -4.41 -0.10
CA VAL A 138 -5.81 -3.57 0.79
C VAL A 138 -5.17 -2.18 0.92
N ASP A 139 -5.94 -1.10 0.70
CA ASP A 139 -5.43 0.25 0.96
C ASP A 139 -5.48 0.57 2.47
N LEU A 140 -4.31 0.45 3.13
CA LEU A 140 -4.16 0.72 4.56
C LEU A 140 -4.50 2.16 4.95
N ASP A 141 -4.42 3.12 4.03
CA ASP A 141 -4.75 4.52 4.32
C ASP A 141 -6.27 4.77 4.42
N MET A 142 -7.10 3.76 4.11
CA MET A 142 -8.55 3.77 4.32
C MET A 142 -8.97 3.30 5.72
N ILE A 143 -8.02 2.94 6.59
CA ILE A 143 -8.32 2.57 7.98
C ILE A 143 -7.87 3.72 8.90
N PRO A 144 -8.78 4.33 9.68
CA PRO A 144 -8.45 5.48 10.52
C PRO A 144 -7.51 5.07 11.66
N VAL A 145 -6.32 5.67 11.73
CA VAL A 145 -5.36 5.41 12.82
C VAL A 145 -5.95 5.77 14.19
N SER A 146 -6.88 6.74 14.25
CA SER A 146 -7.57 7.12 15.49
C SER A 146 -8.42 6.00 16.11
N ALA A 147 -8.83 5.02 15.30
CA ALA A 147 -9.59 3.85 15.73
C ALA A 147 -8.72 2.68 16.19
N ILE A 148 -7.42 2.71 15.91
CA ILE A 148 -6.51 1.59 16.15
C ILE A 148 -6.06 1.64 17.60
N ASP A 149 -6.17 0.50 18.27
CA ASP A 149 -5.53 0.26 19.58
C ASP A 149 -4.08 -0.20 19.38
N HIS A 150 -3.92 -1.26 18.60
CA HIS A 150 -2.62 -1.74 18.16
C HIS A 150 -2.72 -2.56 16.86
N ILE A 151 -1.57 -2.83 16.27
CA ILE A 151 -1.43 -3.64 15.07
C ILE A 151 -0.52 -4.82 15.39
N GLU A 152 -0.95 -6.00 15.00
CA GLU A 152 -0.21 -7.24 15.14
C GLU A 152 0.26 -7.70 13.75
N VAL A 153 1.55 -7.95 13.59
CA VAL A 153 2.12 -8.38 12.31
C VAL A 153 2.77 -9.74 12.46
N LEU A 154 2.09 -10.77 11.94
CA LEU A 154 2.64 -12.11 11.82
C LEU A 154 3.48 -12.14 10.56
N ARG A 155 4.75 -12.48 10.73
CA ARG A 155 5.70 -12.45 9.61
C ARG A 155 5.89 -13.81 8.95
N ASP A 156 5.33 -14.89 9.50
CA ASP A 156 5.39 -16.22 8.87
C ASP A 156 4.25 -16.47 7.86
N GLY A 157 4.41 -17.52 7.06
CA GLY A 157 3.36 -17.98 6.16
C GLY A 157 2.19 -18.57 6.95
N ALA A 158 1.07 -17.85 6.98
CA ALA A 158 -0.09 -18.16 7.81
C ALA A 158 -1.30 -18.65 7.00
N SER A 159 -1.10 -19.06 5.74
CA SER A 159 -2.18 -19.52 4.85
C SER A 159 -2.98 -20.69 5.41
N ALA A 160 -2.35 -21.60 6.17
CA ALA A 160 -3.07 -22.69 6.82
C ALA A 160 -4.09 -22.21 7.88
N GLN A 161 -3.89 -21.04 8.47
CA GLN A 161 -4.73 -20.51 9.55
C GLN A 161 -5.74 -19.46 9.08
N TYR A 162 -5.38 -18.66 8.07
CA TYR A 162 -6.18 -17.52 7.62
C TYR A 162 -6.57 -17.55 6.13
N GLY A 163 -6.13 -18.58 5.40
CA GLY A 163 -6.48 -18.82 4.01
C GLY A 163 -5.57 -18.14 2.99
N SER A 164 -6.06 -18.05 1.76
CA SER A 164 -5.36 -17.44 0.64
C SER A 164 -4.77 -16.07 0.98
N ASP A 165 -3.69 -15.70 0.27
CA ASP A 165 -3.01 -14.40 0.33
C ASP A 165 -2.04 -14.23 1.51
N ALA A 166 -2.11 -15.04 2.58
CA ALA A 166 -1.22 -14.95 3.74
C ALA A 166 0.18 -15.60 3.52
N ILE A 167 0.79 -15.42 2.34
CA ILE A 167 2.11 -15.98 1.98
C ILE A 167 3.24 -15.25 2.72
N ALA A 168 3.23 -13.92 2.69
CA ALA A 168 4.24 -13.07 3.29
C ALA A 168 3.97 -12.76 4.77
N GLY A 169 2.73 -12.95 5.22
CA GLY A 169 2.31 -12.68 6.58
C GLY A 169 0.87 -12.20 6.70
N VAL A 170 0.52 -11.77 7.92
CA VAL A 170 -0.77 -11.18 8.27
C VAL A 170 -0.54 -9.87 9.01
N ILE A 171 -1.30 -8.84 8.66
CA ILE A 171 -1.43 -7.59 9.43
C ILE A 171 -2.83 -7.59 10.04
N ASN A 172 -2.95 -7.78 11.34
CA ASN A 172 -4.23 -7.65 12.04
C ASN A 172 -4.29 -6.31 12.78
N ILE A 173 -5.33 -5.54 12.48
CA ILE A 173 -5.58 -4.23 13.07
C ILE A 173 -6.63 -4.42 14.14
N ILE A 174 -6.26 -4.18 15.39
CA ILE A 174 -7.17 -4.25 16.53
C ILE A 174 -7.72 -2.85 16.78
N LEU A 175 -9.05 -2.74 16.77
CA LEU A 175 -9.75 -1.48 17.02
C LEU A 175 -9.91 -1.25 18.53
N LYS A 176 -9.94 0.02 18.94
CA LYS A 176 -10.19 0.45 20.31
C LYS A 176 -11.51 -0.11 20.85
N GLN A 177 -11.50 -0.44 22.14
CA GLN A 177 -12.61 -1.07 22.85
C GLN A 177 -13.08 -0.27 24.07
N ASN A 178 -12.54 0.94 24.25
CA ASN A 178 -12.88 1.79 25.39
C ASN A 178 -14.41 2.05 25.41
N ASP A 179 -15.01 1.85 26.56
CA ASP A 179 -16.42 2.10 26.87
C ASP A 179 -16.66 3.50 27.42
N ASN A 180 -15.60 4.27 27.66
CA ASN A 180 -15.68 5.64 28.11
C ASN A 180 -14.45 6.45 27.66
N GLY A 181 -14.60 7.77 27.77
CA GLY A 181 -13.55 8.72 27.45
C GLY A 181 -13.14 8.71 25.98
N GLY A 182 -12.25 9.63 25.63
CA GLY A 182 -11.90 9.84 24.24
C GLY A 182 -10.76 10.80 24.05
N SER A 183 -10.45 11.09 22.80
CA SER A 183 -9.49 12.12 22.45
C SER A 183 -9.88 12.86 21.18
N VAL A 184 -9.55 14.14 21.15
CA VAL A 184 -9.56 14.98 19.95
C VAL A 184 -8.13 15.42 19.70
N SER A 185 -7.66 15.30 18.47
CA SER A 185 -6.34 15.78 18.09
C SER A 185 -6.40 16.56 16.78
N THR A 186 -5.67 17.67 16.72
CA THR A 186 -5.47 18.46 15.51
C THR A 186 -3.98 18.58 15.25
N SER A 187 -3.55 18.27 14.03
CA SER A 187 -2.18 18.51 13.59
C SER A 187 -2.11 19.29 12.30
N TYR A 188 -1.05 20.09 12.19
CA TYR A 188 -0.68 20.79 10.97
C TYR A 188 0.82 20.64 10.75
N GLY A 189 1.22 20.36 9.51
CA GLY A 189 2.63 20.35 9.14
C GLY A 189 2.87 20.64 7.67
N GLU A 190 4.12 20.98 7.34
CA GLU A 190 4.56 21.33 5.99
C GLU A 190 6.04 20.97 5.79
N TYR A 191 6.45 20.84 4.52
CA TYR A 191 7.87 20.70 4.21
C TYR A 191 8.60 22.03 4.32
N THR A 192 9.91 22.01 4.59
CA THR A 192 10.74 23.22 4.69
C THR A 192 10.70 24.14 3.44
N LYS A 193 10.26 23.65 2.27
CA LYS A 193 10.04 24.48 1.07
C LYS A 193 8.77 25.36 1.16
N GLY A 194 7.91 25.18 2.17
CA GLY A 194 6.61 25.83 2.29
C GLY A 194 5.53 25.18 1.43
N ASP A 195 5.67 23.89 1.13
CA ASP A 195 4.72 23.10 0.34
C ASP A 195 4.31 21.81 1.05
N GLY A 196 3.37 21.05 0.46
CA GLY A 196 2.86 19.80 1.04
C GLY A 196 2.11 19.97 2.36
N GLY A 197 1.63 21.18 2.66
CA GLY A 197 0.88 21.49 3.87
C GLY A 197 -0.24 20.49 4.12
N THR A 198 -0.24 19.87 5.30
CA THR A 198 -1.18 18.84 5.70
C THR A 198 -1.83 19.22 7.01
N ILE A 199 -3.16 19.29 7.04
CA ILE A 199 -3.96 19.40 8.25
C ILE A 199 -4.69 18.08 8.48
N ARG A 200 -4.72 17.61 9.72
CA ARG A 200 -5.42 16.40 10.13
C ARG A 200 -6.18 16.65 11.44
N GLN A 201 -7.41 16.17 11.52
CA GLN A 201 -8.24 16.21 12.70
C GLN A 201 -8.72 14.80 13.01
N THR A 202 -8.53 14.34 14.23
CA THR A 202 -8.98 13.04 14.68
C THR A 202 -9.85 13.18 15.91
N LEU A 203 -10.87 12.33 16.00
CA LEU A 203 -11.70 12.16 17.18
C LEU A 203 -11.81 10.65 17.47
N ASN A 204 -11.78 10.30 18.74
CA ASN A 204 -12.15 8.99 19.25
C ASN A 204 -13.01 9.17 20.50
N ASN A 205 -14.05 8.37 20.67
CA ASN A 205 -14.83 8.34 21.90
C ASN A 205 -15.45 6.97 22.17
N GLY A 206 -15.37 6.52 23.42
CA GLY A 206 -16.00 5.32 23.96
C GLY A 206 -17.34 5.63 24.64
N PHE A 207 -18.27 4.68 24.51
CA PHE A 207 -19.59 4.72 25.14
C PHE A 207 -19.92 3.34 25.72
N ALA A 208 -20.37 3.31 26.97
CA ALA A 208 -20.74 2.08 27.64
C ALA A 208 -22.09 1.60 27.13
N LEU A 209 -22.18 0.30 26.86
CA LEU A 209 -23.42 -0.42 26.60
C LEU A 209 -23.75 -1.29 27.83
N PRO A 210 -24.98 -1.85 27.92
CA PRO A 210 -25.31 -2.79 28.99
C PRO A 210 -24.37 -3.99 29.07
N ASN A 211 -24.32 -4.63 30.25
CA ASN A 211 -23.58 -5.88 30.51
C ASN A 211 -22.07 -5.78 30.18
N ASP A 212 -21.43 -4.67 30.55
CA ASP A 212 -20.01 -4.38 30.25
C ASP A 212 -19.70 -4.33 28.74
N GLY A 213 -20.71 -4.09 27.91
CA GLY A 213 -20.53 -3.84 26.49
C GLY A 213 -19.97 -2.45 26.20
N PHE A 214 -19.48 -2.27 24.98
CA PHE A 214 -18.92 -1.00 24.54
C PHE A 214 -19.37 -0.64 23.11
N PHE A 215 -19.39 0.66 22.83
CA PHE A 215 -19.44 1.23 21.49
C PHE A 215 -18.35 2.29 21.40
N ASN A 216 -17.40 2.12 20.49
CA ASN A 216 -16.32 3.05 20.24
C ASN A 216 -16.46 3.66 18.84
N LEU A 217 -16.38 4.99 18.74
CA LEU A 217 -16.49 5.72 17.49
C LEU A 217 -15.23 6.53 17.23
N SER A 218 -14.75 6.49 15.99
CA SER A 218 -13.55 7.19 15.55
C SER A 218 -13.76 7.93 14.24
N LEU A 219 -13.11 9.07 14.11
CA LEU A 219 -13.07 9.92 12.93
C LEU A 219 -11.62 10.34 12.65
N ASP A 220 -11.26 10.41 11.38
CA ASP A 220 -10.01 10.96 10.88
C ASP A 220 -10.28 11.75 9.60
N ALA A 221 -10.12 13.07 9.67
CA ALA A 221 -10.30 13.98 8.54
C ALA A 221 -8.95 14.61 8.18
N LYS A 222 -8.59 14.57 6.90
CA LYS A 222 -7.29 15.03 6.39
C LYS A 222 -7.44 15.90 5.15
N SER A 223 -6.65 16.96 5.07
CA SER A 223 -6.41 17.71 3.84
C SER A 223 -4.90 17.93 3.65
N GLN A 224 -4.35 17.35 2.59
CA GLN A 224 -2.94 17.41 2.19
C GLN A 224 -2.80 18.17 0.87
N GLN A 225 -1.88 19.13 0.81
CA GLN A 225 -1.52 19.85 -0.42
C GLN A 225 -0.43 19.13 -1.21
N THR A 226 -0.23 19.54 -2.46
CA THR A 226 0.83 19.02 -3.32
C THR A 226 2.22 19.48 -2.85
N ALA A 227 3.22 18.65 -3.10
CA ALA A 227 4.64 19.00 -3.03
C ALA A 227 5.34 18.45 -4.27
N VAL A 228 6.12 19.28 -4.97
CA VAL A 228 6.77 18.91 -6.24
C VAL A 228 8.27 19.12 -6.15
N ARG A 229 9.03 18.14 -6.66
CA ARG A 229 10.50 18.20 -6.76
C ARG A 229 10.89 17.84 -8.19
N ALA A 230 10.63 18.76 -9.11
CA ALA A 230 10.99 18.64 -10.51
C ALA A 230 12.28 19.42 -10.82
N ARG A 231 12.81 19.21 -12.03
CA ARG A 231 13.82 20.09 -12.64
C ARG A 231 13.12 21.01 -13.63
N ASP A 232 13.73 22.15 -13.92
CA ASP A 232 13.26 22.98 -15.02
C ASP A 232 13.39 22.21 -16.33
N ALA A 233 12.35 22.28 -17.14
CA ALA A 233 12.37 21.69 -18.46
C ALA A 233 13.29 22.47 -19.41
N THR A 234 13.93 21.78 -20.34
CA THR A 234 14.90 22.35 -21.28
C THR A 234 14.47 22.21 -22.75
N GLY A 235 15.15 22.89 -23.67
CA GLY A 235 14.80 22.88 -25.10
C GLY A 235 13.61 23.78 -25.44
N ALA A 236 13.25 23.83 -26.72
CA ALA A 236 12.18 24.69 -27.23
C ALA A 236 10.80 24.11 -26.93
N PHE A 237 9.93 24.93 -26.36
CA PHE A 237 8.52 24.64 -26.06
C PHE A 237 7.60 25.07 -27.20
N TYR A 238 7.97 26.13 -27.89
CA TYR A 238 7.22 26.75 -28.98
C TYR A 238 7.95 26.54 -30.29
N TYR A 239 7.21 26.64 -31.39
CA TYR A 239 7.82 26.71 -32.71
C TYR A 239 8.54 28.05 -32.90
N ARG A 240 9.58 28.06 -33.73
CA ARG A 240 10.24 29.32 -34.13
C ARG A 240 9.26 30.22 -34.87
N GLN A 241 9.49 31.52 -34.75
CA GLN A 241 8.75 32.52 -35.50
C GLN A 241 9.04 32.37 -37.02
N PRO A 242 8.17 32.90 -37.91
CA PRO A 242 8.37 32.81 -39.36
C PRO A 242 9.72 33.37 -39.85
N ASP A 243 10.30 34.33 -39.13
CA ASP A 243 11.62 34.91 -39.41
C ASP A 243 12.80 34.06 -38.89
N GLY A 244 12.52 32.91 -38.27
CA GLY A 244 13.51 31.99 -37.71
C GLY A 244 13.98 32.34 -36.29
N SER A 245 13.49 33.43 -35.68
CA SER A 245 13.78 33.77 -34.30
C SER A 245 13.07 32.84 -33.31
N ALA A 246 13.57 32.76 -32.07
CA ALA A 246 12.91 32.01 -31.00
C ALA A 246 11.62 32.74 -30.58
N ASP A 247 10.57 32.00 -30.23
CA ASP A 247 9.37 32.59 -29.64
C ASP A 247 9.74 33.35 -28.34
N PRO A 248 9.31 34.61 -28.13
CA PRO A 248 9.64 35.36 -26.92
C PRO A 248 9.25 34.64 -25.63
N ARG A 249 8.22 33.78 -25.66
CA ARG A 249 7.79 32.97 -24.50
C ARG A 249 8.80 31.89 -24.11
N GLU A 250 9.78 31.59 -24.94
CA GLU A 250 10.90 30.71 -24.57
C GLU A 250 11.74 31.26 -23.41
N ALA A 251 11.66 32.57 -23.16
CA ALA A 251 12.33 33.22 -22.04
C ALA A 251 11.59 33.08 -20.70
N ASN A 252 10.36 32.54 -20.69
CA ASN A 252 9.60 32.29 -19.47
C ASN A 252 10.21 31.13 -18.66
N ASP A 253 9.87 31.09 -17.37
CA ASP A 253 10.24 29.97 -16.49
C ASP A 253 9.67 28.65 -17.03
N LYS A 254 10.45 27.58 -16.89
CA LYS A 254 10.15 26.23 -17.39
C LYS A 254 9.92 25.23 -16.25
N ASP A 255 9.60 25.70 -15.04
CA ASP A 255 9.01 24.88 -13.98
C ASP A 255 7.54 24.54 -14.31
N VAL A 256 7.35 23.48 -15.10
CA VAL A 256 6.04 23.10 -15.66
C VAL A 256 5.49 21.77 -15.15
N GLN A 257 6.29 21.02 -14.40
CA GLN A 257 5.94 19.67 -13.98
C GLN A 257 5.11 19.68 -12.70
N LYS A 258 4.06 18.84 -12.65
CA LYS A 258 3.18 18.75 -11.48
C LYS A 258 3.27 17.42 -10.72
N ASN A 259 4.06 16.46 -11.19
CA ASN A 259 4.23 15.16 -10.54
C ASN A 259 4.92 15.30 -9.19
N GLY A 260 4.36 14.67 -8.17
CA GLY A 260 4.88 14.70 -6.81
C GLY A 260 3.87 14.18 -5.82
N LEU A 261 3.88 14.73 -4.61
CA LEU A 261 2.92 14.38 -3.57
C LEU A 261 1.52 14.81 -4.04
N PRO A 262 0.53 13.91 -4.05
CA PRO A 262 -0.82 14.26 -4.48
C PRO A 262 -1.49 15.20 -3.47
N LYS A 263 -2.43 16.00 -3.97
CA LYS A 263 -3.41 16.67 -3.12
C LYS A 263 -4.47 15.66 -2.72
N ILE A 264 -4.74 15.53 -1.43
CA ILE A 264 -5.71 14.56 -0.90
C ILE A 264 -6.63 15.28 0.08
N LYS A 265 -7.94 15.06 -0.06
CA LYS A 265 -8.93 15.26 0.99
C LYS A 265 -9.52 13.91 1.34
N ALA A 266 -9.54 13.55 2.62
CA ALA A 266 -10.08 12.28 3.05
C ALA A 266 -10.85 12.43 4.37
N ILE A 267 -11.90 11.63 4.52
CA ILE A 267 -12.62 11.43 5.77
C ILE A 267 -12.80 9.93 5.98
N ASN A 268 -12.29 9.44 7.10
CA ASN A 268 -12.36 8.04 7.49
C ASN A 268 -13.12 7.96 8.83
N VAL A 269 -14.12 7.11 8.90
CA VAL A 269 -14.93 6.85 10.09
C VAL A 269 -14.82 5.36 10.41
N ALA A 270 -14.71 5.03 11.68
CA ALA A 270 -14.81 3.65 12.12
C ALA A 270 -15.62 3.56 13.41
N TYR A 271 -16.36 2.47 13.57
CA TYR A 271 -16.91 2.10 14.86
C TYR A 271 -16.52 0.67 15.22
N ASN A 272 -16.48 0.38 16.51
CA ASN A 272 -16.29 -0.96 17.07
C ASN A 272 -17.26 -1.14 18.24
N ALA A 273 -17.96 -2.26 18.31
CA ALA A 273 -19.00 -2.48 19.29
C ALA A 273 -19.08 -3.94 19.73
N GLU A 274 -19.30 -4.14 21.03
CA GLU A 274 -19.56 -5.44 21.64
C GLU A 274 -20.70 -5.30 22.64
N LEU A 275 -21.66 -6.23 22.58
CA LEU A 275 -22.82 -6.29 23.47
C LEU A 275 -22.93 -7.70 24.04
N PRO A 276 -22.42 -7.93 25.26
CA PRO A 276 -22.63 -9.17 25.98
C PRO A 276 -24.11 -9.37 26.31
N LEU A 277 -24.64 -10.54 25.97
CA LEU A 277 -25.92 -11.08 26.47
C LEU A 277 -25.61 -12.32 27.32
N ASP A 278 -26.62 -12.98 27.87
CA ASP A 278 -26.43 -14.07 28.84
C ASP A 278 -25.46 -15.17 28.37
N ASP A 279 -25.74 -15.83 27.23
CA ASP A 279 -24.92 -16.94 26.70
C ASP A 279 -24.16 -16.57 25.41
N VAL A 280 -24.40 -15.37 24.88
CA VAL A 280 -23.91 -14.92 23.57
C VAL A 280 -23.49 -13.47 23.65
N THR A 281 -22.30 -13.18 23.12
CA THR A 281 -21.85 -11.81 22.90
C THR A 281 -22.01 -11.45 21.43
N LEU A 282 -22.81 -10.43 21.16
CA LEU A 282 -22.93 -9.86 19.82
C LEU A 282 -21.83 -8.83 19.61
N TYR A 283 -21.30 -8.73 18.39
CA TYR A 283 -20.34 -7.69 18.05
C TYR A 283 -20.56 -7.16 16.64
N SER A 284 -20.14 -5.93 16.42
CA SER A 284 -20.09 -5.33 15.09
C SER A 284 -19.01 -4.27 15.02
N PHE A 285 -18.37 -4.16 13.86
CA PHE A 285 -17.47 -3.06 13.58
C PHE A 285 -17.56 -2.65 12.11
N SER A 286 -17.16 -1.42 11.81
CA SER A 286 -17.14 -0.92 10.45
C SER A 286 -16.01 0.08 10.23
N THR A 287 -15.55 0.14 8.98
CA THR A 287 -14.75 1.25 8.45
C THR A 287 -15.50 1.85 7.27
N LEU A 288 -15.51 3.17 7.14
CA LEU A 288 -16.06 3.92 6.02
C LEU A 288 -15.13 5.07 5.69
N SER A 289 -14.64 5.12 4.47
CA SER A 289 -13.65 6.08 4.01
C SER A 289 -14.07 6.69 2.68
N ASN A 290 -13.93 8.01 2.58
CA ASN A 290 -14.10 8.74 1.33
C ASN A 290 -12.85 9.56 1.07
N ARG A 291 -12.32 9.45 -0.15
CA ARG A 291 -11.10 10.13 -0.57
C ARG A 291 -11.34 10.83 -1.91
N ASP A 292 -10.98 12.11 -1.97
CA ASP A 292 -10.87 12.90 -3.20
C ASP A 292 -9.40 13.31 -3.35
N ALA A 293 -8.76 12.82 -4.41
CA ALA A 293 -7.34 12.99 -4.62
C ALA A 293 -7.03 13.39 -6.06
N ARG A 294 -6.00 14.23 -6.21
CA ARG A 294 -5.41 14.57 -7.50
C ARG A 294 -3.89 14.49 -7.48
N GLY A 295 -3.31 13.75 -8.43
CA GLY A 295 -1.87 13.59 -8.62
C GLY A 295 -1.45 14.20 -9.96
N GLY A 296 -0.48 15.12 -9.94
CA GLY A 296 -0.02 15.78 -11.17
C GLY A 296 0.70 14.82 -12.12
N GLN A 297 0.59 15.10 -13.42
CA GLN A 297 1.10 14.28 -14.52
C GLN A 297 2.09 15.04 -15.41
N ASN A 298 2.82 14.27 -16.22
CA ASN A 298 3.89 14.82 -17.06
C ASN A 298 3.37 15.92 -17.99
N TYR A 299 4.09 17.02 -18.05
CA TYR A 299 3.77 18.16 -18.91
C TYR A 299 3.66 17.79 -20.40
N ARG A 300 2.70 18.41 -21.09
CA ARG A 300 2.45 18.32 -22.53
C ARG A 300 2.80 19.66 -23.17
N ARG A 301 3.80 19.65 -24.04
CA ARG A 301 4.35 20.84 -24.69
C ARG A 301 3.43 21.45 -25.74
N PRO A 302 3.42 22.79 -25.89
CA PRO A 302 2.61 23.47 -26.89
C PRO A 302 3.04 23.16 -28.33
N ASN A 303 4.30 22.78 -28.56
CA ASN A 303 4.80 22.31 -29.87
C ASN A 303 4.60 20.81 -30.13
N SER A 304 3.50 20.22 -29.64
CA SER A 304 3.21 18.79 -29.83
C SER A 304 1.78 18.56 -30.28
N THR A 305 1.55 17.42 -30.95
CA THR A 305 0.20 16.99 -31.38
C THR A 305 -0.74 16.66 -30.22
N ASN A 306 -0.24 16.65 -28.97
CA ASN A 306 -1.01 16.42 -27.76
C ASN A 306 -1.77 17.66 -27.26
N ILE A 307 -1.51 18.84 -27.83
CA ILE A 307 -2.05 20.12 -27.35
C ILE A 307 -2.81 20.84 -28.46
N ILE A 308 -3.99 21.36 -28.11
CA ILE A 308 -4.70 22.33 -28.94
C ILE A 308 -4.41 23.72 -28.38
N ALA A 309 -3.66 24.52 -29.14
CA ALA A 309 -3.17 25.83 -28.70
C ALA A 309 -4.30 26.83 -28.34
N SER A 310 -5.51 26.67 -28.91
CA SER A 310 -6.67 27.50 -28.52
C SER A 310 -7.25 27.14 -27.15
N ILE A 311 -6.89 25.98 -26.59
CA ILE A 311 -7.28 25.55 -25.24
C ILE A 311 -6.13 25.81 -24.27
N TYR A 312 -4.92 25.36 -24.62
CA TYR A 312 -3.71 25.52 -23.81
C TYR A 312 -2.56 26.11 -24.67
N PRO A 313 -2.48 27.44 -24.82
CA PRO A 313 -1.50 28.09 -25.70
C PRO A 313 -0.04 27.84 -25.28
N ASP A 314 0.17 27.58 -23.98
CA ASP A 314 1.47 27.33 -23.36
C ASP A 314 1.58 25.88 -22.87
N GLY A 315 0.79 24.96 -23.43
CA GLY A 315 0.74 23.56 -22.99
C GLY A 315 0.07 23.36 -21.62
N THR A 316 0.05 22.12 -21.14
CA THR A 316 -0.53 21.79 -19.83
C THR A 316 0.15 20.59 -19.18
N ALA A 317 0.23 20.59 -17.85
CA ALA A 317 0.50 19.40 -17.05
C ALA A 317 -0.84 18.94 -16.44
N PRO A 318 -1.43 17.83 -16.94
CA PRO A 318 -2.69 17.31 -16.44
C PRO A 318 -2.61 16.87 -14.97
N PHE A 319 -3.77 16.67 -14.35
CA PHE A 319 -3.89 15.91 -13.11
C PHE A 319 -4.66 14.62 -13.37
N TYR A 320 -4.19 13.52 -12.78
CA TYR A 320 -5.01 12.33 -12.58
C TYR A 320 -5.87 12.53 -11.33
N THR A 321 -7.16 12.26 -11.42
CA THR A 321 -8.10 12.38 -10.28
C THR A 321 -8.62 11.02 -9.85
N LEU A 322 -8.75 10.80 -8.55
CA LEU A 322 -9.38 9.61 -7.97
C LEU A 322 -10.36 10.03 -6.88
N ARG A 323 -11.63 9.72 -7.10
CA ARG A 323 -12.68 9.80 -6.07
C ARG A 323 -13.02 8.38 -5.64
N GLU A 324 -12.84 8.09 -4.36
CA GLU A 324 -12.91 6.73 -3.85
C GLU A 324 -13.83 6.65 -2.64
N THR A 325 -14.61 5.59 -2.58
CA THR A 325 -15.48 5.27 -1.44
C THR A 325 -15.28 3.81 -1.10
N ASP A 326 -14.79 3.58 0.11
CA ASP A 326 -14.38 2.28 0.60
C ASP A 326 -15.05 2.05 1.97
N TYR A 327 -15.69 0.89 2.14
CA TYR A 327 -16.30 0.54 3.42
C TYR A 327 -16.30 -0.96 3.67
N GLN A 328 -16.21 -1.32 4.95
CA GLN A 328 -16.35 -2.67 5.45
C GLN A 328 -17.34 -2.65 6.62
N VAL A 329 -18.23 -3.62 6.68
CA VAL A 329 -19.10 -3.87 7.84
C VAL A 329 -18.97 -5.33 8.21
N ALA A 330 -18.69 -5.60 9.48
CA ALA A 330 -18.70 -6.92 10.05
C ALA A 330 -19.73 -6.97 11.19
N ALA A 331 -20.43 -8.09 11.29
CA ALA A 331 -21.31 -8.40 12.39
C ALA A 331 -21.24 -9.91 12.69
N GLY A 332 -21.35 -10.25 13.97
CA GLY A 332 -21.29 -11.63 14.40
C GLY A 332 -21.77 -11.82 15.83
N GLY A 333 -21.81 -13.09 16.23
CA GLY A 333 -22.02 -13.52 17.59
C GLY A 333 -20.92 -14.50 17.99
N LYS A 334 -20.53 -14.47 19.26
CA LYS A 334 -19.62 -15.44 19.86
C LYS A 334 -20.19 -15.94 21.17
N GLY A 335 -19.92 -17.17 21.55
CA GLY A 335 -20.44 -17.76 22.78
C GLY A 335 -19.85 -19.13 23.05
N LYS A 336 -20.48 -19.89 23.95
CA LYS A 336 -20.04 -21.24 24.32
C LYS A 336 -21.20 -22.24 24.24
N ILE A 337 -20.99 -23.36 23.55
CA ILE A 337 -21.96 -24.45 23.45
C ILE A 337 -21.25 -25.80 23.60
N ALA A 338 -21.72 -26.66 24.52
CA ALA A 338 -21.11 -27.98 24.77
C ALA A 338 -19.57 -27.93 24.93
N GLU A 339 -19.08 -26.94 25.70
CA GLU A 339 -17.66 -26.61 25.93
C GLU A 339 -16.87 -26.08 24.74
N TRP A 340 -17.47 -26.00 23.56
CA TRP A 340 -16.89 -25.32 22.40
C TRP A 340 -17.18 -23.83 22.45
N ASN A 341 -16.13 -23.02 22.36
CA ASN A 341 -16.28 -21.63 22.01
C ASN A 341 -16.59 -21.55 20.51
N TRP A 342 -17.60 -20.78 20.14
CA TRP A 342 -17.99 -20.56 18.75
C TRP A 342 -17.98 -19.07 18.42
N ASP A 343 -17.64 -18.72 17.18
CA ASP A 343 -17.78 -17.39 16.60
C ASP A 343 -18.38 -17.55 15.20
N LEU A 344 -19.57 -16.99 14.99
CA LEU A 344 -20.24 -16.94 13.69
C LEU A 344 -20.29 -15.48 13.24
N SER A 345 -19.79 -15.21 12.04
CA SER A 345 -19.66 -13.84 11.55
C SER A 345 -19.87 -13.71 10.05
N SER A 346 -20.31 -12.52 9.66
CA SER A 346 -20.44 -12.11 8.26
C SER A 346 -19.83 -10.74 8.08
N THR A 347 -18.99 -10.60 7.06
CA THR A 347 -18.25 -9.37 6.72
C THR A 347 -18.49 -9.03 5.27
N PHE A 348 -19.06 -7.87 5.00
CA PHE A 348 -19.21 -7.33 3.65
C PHE A 348 -18.33 -6.10 3.48
N GLY A 349 -17.62 -6.02 2.37
CA GLY A 349 -16.77 -4.91 2.01
C GLY A 349 -16.90 -4.53 0.55
N ARG A 350 -16.84 -3.23 0.27
CA ARG A 350 -16.81 -2.69 -1.08
C ARG A 350 -15.85 -1.51 -1.16
N ASP A 351 -15.06 -1.49 -2.21
CA ASP A 351 -14.30 -0.33 -2.66
C ASP A 351 -14.79 0.08 -4.06
N LYS A 352 -14.96 1.39 -4.27
CA LYS A 352 -15.35 2.01 -5.54
C LYS A 352 -14.42 3.18 -5.82
N GLY A 353 -13.63 3.06 -6.89
CA GLY A 353 -12.76 4.13 -7.39
C GLY A 353 -13.28 4.71 -8.70
N VAL A 354 -13.56 6.02 -8.73
CA VAL A 354 -13.91 6.78 -9.94
C VAL A 354 -12.68 7.58 -10.36
N ALA A 355 -12.08 7.16 -11.47
CA ALA A 355 -10.89 7.78 -12.03
C ALA A 355 -11.25 8.86 -13.05
N GLY A 356 -10.35 9.82 -13.21
CA GLY A 356 -10.51 10.90 -14.18
C GLY A 356 -9.24 11.68 -14.42
N ALA A 357 -9.38 12.78 -15.15
CA ALA A 357 -8.32 13.75 -15.36
C ALA A 357 -8.83 15.19 -15.43
N ASP A 358 -8.06 16.11 -14.84
CA ASP A 358 -8.25 17.56 -14.88
C ASP A 358 -7.13 18.24 -15.67
N GLU A 359 -7.36 19.48 -16.11
CA GLU A 359 -6.38 20.30 -16.83
C GLU A 359 -5.78 19.55 -18.03
N THR A 360 -6.65 18.80 -18.70
CA THR A 360 -6.33 17.86 -19.77
C THR A 360 -7.10 18.23 -21.04
N LEU A 361 -6.94 17.43 -22.09
CA LEU A 361 -7.75 17.42 -23.31
C LEU A 361 -7.59 16.07 -24.03
N ASN A 362 -8.50 15.77 -24.94
CA ASN A 362 -8.28 14.83 -26.04
C ASN A 362 -8.03 15.65 -27.32
N ALA A 363 -6.77 15.74 -27.76
CA ALA A 363 -6.37 16.62 -28.86
C ALA A 363 -7.00 16.21 -30.21
N SER A 364 -7.35 14.94 -30.39
CA SER A 364 -8.06 14.47 -31.59
C SER A 364 -9.47 15.05 -31.74
N LEU A 365 -10.05 15.64 -30.69
CA LEU A 365 -11.33 16.37 -30.76
C LEU A 365 -11.17 17.82 -31.24
N GLY A 366 -9.95 18.34 -31.32
CA GLY A 366 -9.69 19.72 -31.71
C GLY A 366 -10.15 20.74 -30.65
N PRO A 367 -10.47 21.99 -31.05
CA PRO A 367 -10.84 23.08 -30.13
C PRO A 367 -12.08 22.85 -29.26
N SER A 368 -12.91 21.84 -29.56
CA SER A 368 -14.11 21.49 -28.78
C SER A 368 -13.84 20.48 -27.66
N SER A 369 -12.60 20.06 -27.46
CA SER A 369 -12.23 19.07 -26.46
C SER A 369 -12.55 19.55 -25.03
N PRO A 370 -13.24 18.74 -24.20
CA PRO A 370 -13.39 19.04 -22.78
C PRO A 370 -12.04 19.11 -22.05
N THR A 371 -11.99 19.87 -20.96
CA THR A 371 -10.78 20.02 -20.12
C THR A 371 -10.78 19.17 -18.86
N HIS A 372 -11.86 18.39 -18.66
CA HIS A 372 -12.05 17.43 -17.58
C HIS A 372 -12.73 16.17 -18.13
N PHE A 373 -12.29 15.00 -17.68
CA PHE A 373 -12.90 13.72 -18.01
C PHE A 373 -13.02 12.83 -16.77
N THR A 374 -14.19 12.21 -16.57
CA THR A 374 -14.26 10.91 -15.88
C THR A 374 -13.83 9.83 -16.87
N THR A 375 -12.81 9.04 -16.57
CA THR A 375 -12.21 8.13 -17.55
C THR A 375 -12.58 6.67 -17.36
N TYR A 376 -12.76 6.21 -16.12
CA TYR A 376 -13.28 4.87 -15.82
C TYR A 376 -13.70 4.76 -14.34
N THR A 377 -14.44 3.70 -14.02
CA THR A 377 -14.78 3.33 -12.65
C THR A 377 -14.40 1.88 -12.39
N ASN A 378 -13.80 1.60 -11.23
CA ASN A 378 -13.52 0.26 -10.76
C ASN A 378 -14.31 -0.05 -9.47
N TYR A 379 -14.62 -1.33 -9.28
CA TYR A 379 -15.29 -1.86 -8.10
C TYR A 379 -14.59 -3.12 -7.63
N PHE A 380 -14.44 -3.27 -6.32
CA PHE A 380 -14.11 -4.54 -5.69
C PHE A 380 -15.11 -4.81 -4.56
N ASP A 381 -15.78 -5.97 -4.63
CA ASP A 381 -16.74 -6.44 -3.64
C ASP A 381 -16.19 -7.70 -2.99
N GLN A 382 -16.34 -7.84 -1.67
CA GLN A 382 -16.04 -9.08 -0.97
C GLN A 382 -17.07 -9.32 0.13
N TRP A 383 -17.59 -10.54 0.18
CA TRP A 383 -18.46 -11.01 1.24
C TRP A 383 -17.89 -12.29 1.83
N THR A 384 -17.54 -12.26 3.11
CA THR A 384 -16.95 -13.40 3.82
C THR A 384 -17.83 -13.80 4.99
N ASN A 385 -18.08 -15.10 5.14
CA ASN A 385 -18.83 -15.69 6.24
C ASN A 385 -17.93 -16.72 6.91
N ASN A 386 -17.80 -16.66 8.23
CA ASN A 386 -16.92 -17.51 9.01
C ASN A 386 -17.68 -18.16 10.16
N LEU A 387 -17.43 -19.45 10.36
CA LEU A 387 -17.73 -20.16 11.60
C LEU A 387 -16.42 -20.68 12.17
N ASP A 388 -15.99 -20.14 13.30
CA ASP A 388 -14.82 -20.60 14.04
C ASP A 388 -15.27 -21.36 15.29
N LEU A 389 -14.64 -22.50 15.58
CA LEU A 389 -14.90 -23.35 16.74
C LEU A 389 -13.59 -23.65 17.45
N THR A 390 -13.54 -23.50 18.77
CA THR A 390 -12.34 -23.79 19.58
C THR A 390 -12.71 -24.49 20.87
N ARG A 391 -11.93 -25.51 21.25
CA ARG A 391 -12.06 -26.20 22.54
C ARG A 391 -10.69 -26.67 23.04
N ALA A 392 -10.53 -26.67 24.36
CA ALA A 392 -9.40 -27.28 25.05
C ALA A 392 -9.82 -28.66 25.59
N PHE A 393 -8.95 -29.67 25.41
CA PHE A 393 -9.18 -31.04 25.88
C PHE A 393 -8.11 -31.47 26.88
N GLU A 394 -8.54 -31.94 28.05
CA GLU A 394 -7.67 -32.56 29.03
C GLU A 394 -7.31 -33.98 28.59
N VAL A 395 -6.10 -34.16 28.06
CA VAL A 395 -5.63 -35.45 27.48
C VAL A 395 -4.41 -36.02 28.21
N GLY A 396 -4.15 -35.57 29.45
CA GLY A 396 -3.03 -36.05 30.27
C GLY A 396 -1.65 -35.51 29.87
N LEU A 397 -1.62 -34.41 29.11
CA LEU A 397 -0.40 -33.66 28.78
C LEU A 397 -0.15 -32.53 29.80
N SER A 398 1.00 -31.87 29.70
CA SER A 398 1.38 -30.77 30.62
C SER A 398 0.42 -29.58 30.57
N LYS A 399 -0.19 -29.34 29.41
CA LYS A 399 -1.28 -28.36 29.21
C LYS A 399 -2.37 -28.98 28.34
N PRO A 400 -3.61 -28.44 28.37
CA PRO A 400 -4.70 -28.95 27.56
C PRO A 400 -4.37 -28.93 26.05
N LEU A 401 -4.86 -29.94 25.33
CA LEU A 401 -4.82 -29.99 23.87
C LEU A 401 -5.79 -28.94 23.32
N GLN A 402 -5.25 -27.93 22.66
CA GLN A 402 -6.02 -26.93 21.93
C GLN A 402 -6.46 -27.51 20.59
N VAL A 403 -7.77 -27.50 20.31
CA VAL A 403 -8.30 -27.83 18.98
C VAL A 403 -9.14 -26.66 18.51
N SER A 404 -8.84 -26.18 17.31
CA SER A 404 -9.65 -25.22 16.58
C SER A 404 -10.05 -25.78 15.22
N ALA A 405 -11.25 -25.49 14.78
CA ALA A 405 -11.73 -25.83 13.45
C ALA A 405 -12.61 -24.70 12.94
N GLY A 406 -12.84 -24.65 11.64
CA GLY A 406 -13.80 -23.68 11.12
C GLY A 406 -14.09 -23.84 9.65
N LEU A 407 -15.13 -23.12 9.24
CA LEU A 407 -15.63 -23.04 7.87
C LEU A 407 -15.59 -21.59 7.41
N GLU A 408 -15.24 -21.38 6.15
CA GLU A 408 -15.29 -20.07 5.52
C GLU A 408 -15.99 -20.16 4.17
N HIS A 409 -16.87 -19.21 3.88
CA HIS A 409 -17.37 -18.94 2.54
C HIS A 409 -16.98 -17.52 2.16
N ARG A 410 -16.42 -17.35 0.97
CA ARG A 410 -16.04 -16.05 0.43
C ARG A 410 -16.55 -15.86 -0.98
N HIS A 411 -17.30 -14.79 -1.22
CA HIS A 411 -17.65 -14.30 -2.54
C HIS A 411 -16.82 -13.05 -2.85
N GLU A 412 -16.18 -12.99 -4.01
CA GLU A 412 -15.42 -11.83 -4.49
C GLU A 412 -15.91 -11.42 -5.87
N ARG A 413 -15.92 -10.11 -6.15
CA ARG A 413 -16.21 -9.57 -7.48
C ARG A 413 -15.33 -8.37 -7.79
N TYR A 414 -14.79 -8.32 -9.00
CA TYR A 414 -14.11 -7.16 -9.54
C TYR A 414 -14.80 -6.71 -10.83
N LYS A 415 -14.99 -5.41 -11.00
CA LYS A 415 -15.60 -4.81 -12.19
C LYS A 415 -14.89 -3.55 -12.61
N THR A 416 -14.70 -3.35 -13.90
CA THR A 416 -14.31 -2.08 -14.52
C THR A 416 -15.38 -1.59 -15.49
N GLU A 417 -15.60 -0.28 -15.53
CA GLU A 417 -16.55 0.39 -16.42
C GLU A 417 -15.84 1.55 -17.11
N SER A 418 -16.07 1.72 -18.42
CA SER A 418 -15.55 2.87 -19.16
C SER A 418 -16.24 4.16 -18.72
N GLY A 419 -15.51 5.27 -18.80
CA GLY A 419 -16.01 6.60 -18.46
C GLY A 419 -16.61 7.34 -19.65
N ASN A 420 -16.36 8.65 -19.70
CA ASN A 420 -16.82 9.51 -20.79
C ASN A 420 -16.16 9.09 -22.13
N PRO A 421 -16.94 8.76 -23.18
CA PRO A 421 -16.39 8.38 -24.48
C PRO A 421 -15.43 9.40 -25.09
N LEU A 422 -15.65 10.69 -24.85
CA LEU A 422 -14.77 11.76 -25.32
C LEU A 422 -13.33 11.63 -24.78
N SER A 423 -13.11 10.89 -23.70
CA SER A 423 -11.77 10.64 -23.17
C SER A 423 -10.95 9.65 -23.99
N TYR A 424 -11.54 8.85 -24.88
CA TYR A 424 -10.81 7.81 -25.64
C TYR A 424 -11.15 7.74 -27.13
N ILE A 425 -12.23 8.36 -27.60
CA ILE A 425 -12.52 8.35 -29.04
C ILE A 425 -11.49 9.15 -29.83
N ASN A 426 -11.34 8.79 -31.11
CA ASN A 426 -10.61 9.60 -32.08
C ASN A 426 -11.59 10.58 -32.76
N GLY A 427 -11.43 11.87 -32.50
CA GLY A 427 -12.27 12.92 -33.11
C GLY A 427 -11.90 13.29 -34.55
N GLY A 428 -10.83 12.70 -35.11
CA GLY A 428 -10.42 12.94 -36.49
C GLY A 428 -9.82 14.32 -36.77
N TYR A 429 -9.54 15.12 -35.73
CA TYR A 429 -8.96 16.45 -35.91
C TYR A 429 -7.56 16.37 -36.53
N VAL A 430 -7.39 17.11 -37.63
CA VAL A 430 -6.12 17.34 -38.31
C VAL A 430 -5.83 18.83 -38.22
N TYR A 431 -4.61 19.21 -37.81
CA TYR A 431 -4.27 20.62 -37.67
C TYR A 431 -4.39 21.32 -39.04
N PRO A 432 -5.21 22.39 -39.17
CA PRO A 432 -5.53 22.98 -40.47
C PRO A 432 -4.43 23.93 -40.98
N SER A 433 -3.56 24.43 -40.10
CA SER A 433 -2.53 25.41 -40.43
C SER A 433 -1.38 25.38 -39.41
N GLY A 434 -0.32 26.15 -39.71
CA GLY A 434 0.85 26.29 -38.85
C GLY A 434 1.83 25.10 -38.94
N PRO A 435 2.80 25.01 -38.02
CA PRO A 435 3.86 24.00 -38.06
C PRO A 435 3.39 22.54 -37.95
N LEU A 436 2.17 22.32 -37.45
CA LEU A 436 1.54 21.00 -37.37
C LEU A 436 0.58 20.71 -38.53
N ALA A 437 0.44 21.60 -39.52
CA ALA A 437 -0.53 21.44 -40.59
C ALA A 437 -0.47 20.05 -41.24
N GLY A 438 -1.63 19.39 -41.36
CA GLY A 438 -1.74 18.04 -41.91
C GLY A 438 -1.42 16.89 -40.94
N GLN A 439 -0.96 17.18 -39.72
CA GLN A 439 -0.75 16.16 -38.68
C GLN A 439 -2.06 15.88 -37.92
N PRO A 440 -2.33 14.64 -37.48
CA PRO A 440 -3.47 14.33 -36.62
C PRO A 440 -3.21 14.76 -35.16
N GLY A 441 -4.27 15.19 -34.45
CA GLY A 441 -4.25 15.36 -33.01
C GLY A 441 -4.11 14.01 -32.28
N ALA A 442 -3.39 14.00 -31.15
CA ALA A 442 -3.23 12.80 -30.34
C ALA A 442 -4.58 12.31 -29.79
N VAL A 443 -4.81 11.01 -29.88
CA VAL A 443 -6.05 10.37 -29.42
C VAL A 443 -6.00 10.15 -27.91
N GLY A 444 -7.16 10.36 -27.28
CA GLY A 444 -7.37 10.12 -25.86
C GLY A 444 -6.96 11.26 -24.95
N ALA A 445 -7.52 11.25 -23.74
CA ALA A 445 -7.25 12.22 -22.69
C ALA A 445 -5.77 12.19 -22.28
N GLN A 446 -5.15 13.36 -22.22
CA GLN A 446 -3.73 13.49 -21.86
C GLN A 446 -3.52 13.29 -20.35
N GLY A 447 -2.47 12.56 -19.99
CA GLY A 447 -2.16 12.28 -18.57
C GLY A 447 -3.22 11.43 -17.85
N ALA A 448 -4.00 10.65 -18.59
CA ALA A 448 -5.05 9.82 -18.03
C ALA A 448 -4.87 8.34 -18.39
N ILE A 449 -5.42 7.47 -17.54
CA ILE A 449 -5.72 6.08 -17.89
C ILE A 449 -7.16 6.06 -18.39
N THR A 450 -7.40 5.43 -19.53
CA THR A 450 -8.72 5.34 -20.16
C THR A 450 -9.07 3.88 -20.44
N LEU A 451 -10.32 3.52 -20.18
CA LEU A 451 -10.88 2.23 -20.58
C LEU A 451 -11.89 2.50 -21.69
N THR A 452 -11.76 1.78 -22.81
CA THR A 452 -12.80 1.74 -23.83
C THR A 452 -13.87 0.70 -23.43
N PRO A 453 -15.05 0.66 -24.09
CA PRO A 453 -16.05 -0.37 -23.81
C PRO A 453 -15.52 -1.81 -23.99
N GLU A 454 -14.52 -2.01 -24.85
CA GLU A 454 -13.85 -3.30 -25.05
C GLU A 454 -12.93 -3.68 -23.88
N ASP A 455 -12.40 -2.68 -23.16
CA ASP A 455 -11.55 -2.84 -21.97
C ASP A 455 -12.35 -3.13 -20.69
N GLU A 456 -13.68 -2.97 -20.72
CA GLU A 456 -14.54 -3.31 -19.60
C GLU A 456 -14.44 -4.79 -19.25
N GLY A 457 -14.38 -5.09 -17.95
CA GLY A 457 -14.19 -6.43 -17.46
C GLY A 457 -14.97 -6.66 -16.18
N GLN A 458 -15.52 -7.86 -16.03
CA GLN A 458 -16.12 -8.31 -14.79
C GLN A 458 -15.73 -9.76 -14.52
N ALA A 459 -15.30 -10.05 -13.30
CA ALA A 459 -15.15 -11.41 -12.81
C ALA A 459 -15.70 -11.51 -11.39
N SER A 460 -16.18 -12.70 -11.05
CA SER A 460 -16.62 -13.05 -9.70
C SER A 460 -16.28 -14.49 -9.42
N ARG A 461 -16.04 -14.83 -8.15
CA ARG A 461 -15.78 -16.20 -7.71
C ARG A 461 -16.33 -16.44 -6.32
N ASN A 462 -16.62 -17.70 -6.02
CA ASN A 462 -16.85 -18.21 -4.67
C ASN A 462 -15.69 -19.09 -4.25
N SER A 463 -15.35 -19.02 -2.97
CA SER A 463 -14.39 -19.89 -2.30
C SER A 463 -15.02 -20.48 -1.05
N TYR A 464 -14.83 -21.78 -0.85
CA TYR A 464 -15.27 -22.51 0.33
C TYR A 464 -14.04 -23.13 1.00
N ALA A 465 -13.87 -22.87 2.29
CA ALA A 465 -12.75 -23.38 3.05
C ALA A 465 -13.21 -24.16 4.28
N SER A 466 -12.41 -25.15 4.64
CA SER A 466 -12.41 -25.76 5.96
C SER A 466 -10.99 -25.83 6.51
N TYR A 467 -10.83 -25.65 7.81
CA TYR A 467 -9.54 -25.76 8.46
C TYR A 467 -9.63 -26.45 9.80
N VAL A 468 -8.50 -27.01 10.23
CA VAL A 468 -8.28 -27.57 11.56
C VAL A 468 -6.89 -27.12 12.03
N ASP A 469 -6.80 -26.68 13.28
CA ASP A 469 -5.55 -26.31 13.96
C ASP A 469 -5.52 -27.02 15.32
N VAL A 470 -4.41 -27.68 15.60
CA VAL A 470 -4.18 -28.44 16.83
C VAL A 470 -2.89 -27.95 17.48
N GLY A 471 -2.97 -27.49 18.73
CA GLY A 471 -1.83 -27.10 19.54
C GLY A 471 -1.72 -27.98 20.78
N LEU A 472 -0.54 -28.53 21.05
CA LEU A 472 -0.30 -29.32 22.26
C LEU A 472 1.06 -29.04 22.87
N ASN A 473 1.16 -29.30 24.17
CA ASN A 473 2.40 -29.24 24.93
C ASN A 473 2.78 -30.62 25.46
N PRO A 474 3.53 -31.44 24.67
CA PRO A 474 4.00 -32.74 25.13
C PRO A 474 4.73 -32.69 26.48
N THR A 475 5.44 -31.59 26.75
CA THR A 475 6.05 -31.27 28.04
C THR A 475 5.84 -29.79 28.34
N GLU A 476 6.09 -29.35 29.58
CA GLU A 476 5.97 -27.92 29.96
C GLU A 476 6.87 -26.99 29.12
N LYS A 477 7.95 -27.54 28.54
CA LYS A 477 8.96 -26.80 27.78
C LYS A 477 8.80 -26.92 26.27
N PHE A 478 7.91 -27.77 25.78
CA PHE A 478 7.85 -28.08 24.35
C PHE A 478 6.43 -27.92 23.82
N TYR A 479 6.25 -27.01 22.85
CA TYR A 479 5.01 -26.76 22.14
C TYR A 479 5.10 -27.28 20.70
N VAL A 480 4.02 -27.92 20.26
CA VAL A 480 3.81 -28.37 18.88
C VAL A 480 2.45 -27.88 18.40
N GLY A 481 2.45 -27.16 17.28
CA GLY A 481 1.24 -26.73 16.58
C GLY A 481 1.19 -27.31 15.17
N VAL A 482 0.05 -27.87 14.78
CA VAL A 482 -0.20 -28.39 13.43
C VAL A 482 -1.51 -27.81 12.92
N ALA A 483 -1.47 -27.15 11.77
CA ALA A 483 -2.65 -26.63 11.11
C ALA A 483 -2.75 -27.15 9.67
N GLY A 484 -3.97 -27.38 9.22
CA GLY A 484 -4.31 -27.80 7.87
C GLY A 484 -5.56 -27.08 7.38
N ARG A 485 -5.57 -26.70 6.10
CA ARG A 485 -6.69 -26.02 5.46
C ARG A 485 -6.89 -26.54 4.04
N PHE A 486 -8.15 -26.71 3.68
CA PHE A 486 -8.60 -27.03 2.33
C PHE A 486 -9.47 -25.89 1.82
N GLU A 487 -9.23 -25.44 0.60
CA GLU A 487 -9.99 -24.39 -0.07
C GLU A 487 -10.37 -24.83 -1.49
N HIS A 488 -11.65 -24.64 -1.85
CA HIS A 488 -12.18 -24.87 -3.19
C HIS A 488 -12.66 -23.56 -3.80
N TYR A 489 -12.12 -23.20 -4.97
CA TYR A 489 -12.57 -22.09 -5.79
C TYR A 489 -13.42 -22.60 -6.96
N ASP A 490 -14.48 -21.86 -7.31
CA ASP A 490 -15.33 -22.14 -8.47
C ASP A 490 -14.77 -21.59 -9.81
N ASP A 491 -13.54 -21.08 -9.80
CA ASP A 491 -12.78 -20.62 -10.97
C ASP A 491 -11.60 -21.55 -11.32
N SER A 492 -10.74 -21.14 -12.25
CA SER A 492 -9.57 -21.90 -12.70
C SER A 492 -8.53 -22.19 -11.61
N SER A 493 -8.63 -21.56 -10.43
CA SER A 493 -7.78 -21.83 -9.27
C SER A 493 -8.05 -23.20 -8.64
N GLY A 494 -9.29 -23.69 -8.73
CA GLY A 494 -9.70 -25.02 -8.29
C GLY A 494 -9.42 -25.33 -6.82
N ASN A 495 -9.01 -26.57 -6.54
CA ASN A 495 -8.75 -27.08 -5.19
C ASN A 495 -7.33 -26.76 -4.72
N THR A 496 -7.21 -26.35 -3.48
CA THR A 496 -5.93 -25.97 -2.86
C THR A 496 -5.86 -26.47 -1.42
N SER A 497 -4.64 -26.72 -0.93
CA SER A 497 -4.39 -27.17 0.43
C SER A 497 -3.18 -26.44 1.01
N SER A 498 -3.29 -26.02 2.26
CA SER A 498 -2.21 -25.40 3.02
C SER A 498 -2.03 -26.11 4.35
N GLY A 499 -0.80 -26.18 4.83
CA GLY A 499 -0.40 -26.82 6.06
C GLY A 499 0.69 -26.03 6.76
N LYS A 500 0.72 -26.12 8.09
CA LYS A 500 1.71 -25.46 8.94
C LYS A 500 2.08 -26.35 10.11
N LEU A 501 3.38 -26.46 10.35
CA LEU A 501 3.98 -27.03 11.55
C LEU A 501 4.69 -25.91 12.30
N SER A 502 4.39 -25.75 13.58
CA SER A 502 5.02 -24.79 14.48
C SER A 502 5.61 -25.54 15.66
N LEU A 503 6.88 -25.29 15.95
CA LEU A 503 7.61 -25.89 17.06
C LEU A 503 8.17 -24.78 17.93
N ARG A 504 8.09 -24.96 19.25
CA ARG A 504 8.77 -24.09 20.19
C ARG A 504 9.32 -24.91 21.35
N TYR A 505 10.55 -24.63 21.75
CA TYR A 505 11.18 -25.22 22.93
C TYR A 505 11.72 -24.11 23.85
N ASP A 506 11.18 -24.06 25.06
CA ASP A 506 11.59 -23.16 26.13
C ASP A 506 12.72 -23.80 26.94
N PHE A 507 13.96 -23.35 26.72
CA PHE A 507 15.12 -23.87 27.46
C PHE A 507 15.08 -23.38 28.91
N THR A 508 14.75 -22.10 29.07
CA THR A 508 14.44 -21.40 30.33
C THR A 508 13.19 -20.54 30.13
N PRO A 509 12.56 -20.02 31.21
CA PRO A 509 11.44 -19.07 31.07
C PRO A 509 11.79 -17.81 30.25
N GLU A 510 13.06 -17.44 30.22
CA GLU A 510 13.58 -16.27 29.53
C GLU A 510 14.02 -16.56 28.09
N PHE A 511 14.39 -17.80 27.75
CA PHE A 511 15.00 -18.15 26.47
C PHE A 511 14.32 -19.33 25.78
N ALA A 512 13.89 -19.10 24.54
CA ALA A 512 13.24 -20.10 23.72
C ALA A 512 13.73 -20.09 22.27
N LEU A 513 13.68 -21.28 21.66
CA LEU A 513 13.78 -21.45 20.22
C LEU A 513 12.40 -21.73 19.64
N ARG A 514 12.15 -21.16 18.47
CA ARG A 514 10.94 -21.41 17.69
C ARG A 514 11.29 -21.72 16.25
N GLY A 515 10.45 -22.51 15.59
CA GLY A 515 10.61 -22.82 14.17
C GLY A 515 9.27 -23.14 13.52
N THR A 516 9.12 -22.72 12.27
CA THR A 516 7.90 -23.00 11.50
C THR A 516 8.23 -23.51 10.10
N LEU A 517 7.45 -24.48 9.64
CA LEU A 517 7.38 -24.91 8.25
C LEU A 517 5.94 -24.73 7.79
N SER A 518 5.74 -24.05 6.67
CA SER A 518 4.41 -23.96 6.07
C SER A 518 4.46 -23.92 4.55
N ASN A 519 3.33 -24.23 3.94
CA ASN A 519 3.05 -23.89 2.55
C ASN A 519 1.80 -23.01 2.48
N GLY A 520 1.65 -22.34 1.34
CA GLY A 520 0.51 -21.47 1.08
C GLY A 520 0.35 -21.23 -0.40
N PHE A 521 -0.68 -20.49 -0.77
CA PHE A 521 -0.94 -20.13 -2.16
C PHE A 521 -1.66 -18.78 -2.26
N ARG A 522 -1.61 -18.21 -3.46
CA ARG A 522 -2.41 -17.05 -3.87
C ARG A 522 -3.08 -17.38 -5.20
N ALA A 523 -4.41 -17.45 -5.21
CA ALA A 523 -5.15 -17.49 -6.46
C ALA A 523 -4.84 -16.22 -7.29
N PRO A 524 -4.90 -16.25 -8.63
CA PRO A 524 -4.86 -15.03 -9.43
C PRO A 524 -5.92 -14.05 -8.89
N SER A 525 -5.54 -12.78 -8.70
CA SER A 525 -6.55 -11.78 -8.32
C SER A 525 -7.55 -11.61 -9.45
N LEU A 526 -8.82 -11.35 -9.13
CA LEU A 526 -9.84 -11.12 -10.16
C LEU A 526 -9.45 -9.96 -11.09
N SER A 527 -8.80 -8.93 -10.54
CA SER A 527 -8.19 -7.85 -11.33
C SER A 527 -7.15 -8.37 -12.33
N GLN A 528 -6.24 -9.27 -11.95
CA GLN A 528 -5.24 -9.81 -12.89
C GLN A 528 -5.88 -10.59 -14.05
N SER A 529 -7.04 -11.21 -13.82
CA SER A 529 -7.75 -11.96 -14.85
C SER A 529 -8.45 -11.06 -15.87
N VAL A 530 -9.13 -9.99 -15.43
CA VAL A 530 -9.98 -9.17 -16.32
C VAL A 530 -9.48 -7.76 -16.60
N TYR A 531 -8.33 -7.36 -16.05
CA TYR A 531 -7.82 -6.01 -16.26
C TYR A 531 -7.36 -5.78 -17.71
N ALA A 532 -7.92 -4.74 -18.32
CA ALA A 532 -7.44 -4.14 -19.54
C ALA A 532 -7.41 -2.62 -19.40
N GLN A 533 -6.50 -1.97 -20.13
CA GLN A 533 -6.45 -0.52 -20.20
C GLN A 533 -5.75 -0.07 -21.47
N THR A 534 -6.05 1.16 -21.88
CA THR A 534 -5.36 1.86 -22.95
C THR A 534 -4.83 3.18 -22.39
N ALA A 535 -3.52 3.44 -22.57
CA ALA A 535 -2.87 4.63 -22.02
C ALA A 535 -1.72 5.14 -22.90
N ASN A 536 -1.50 6.45 -22.86
CA ASN A 536 -0.36 7.11 -23.49
C ASN A 536 0.89 6.98 -22.62
N GLN A 537 1.90 6.26 -23.09
CA GLN A 537 3.17 6.00 -22.41
C GLN A 537 4.29 6.87 -22.97
N TYR A 538 5.11 7.45 -22.10
CA TYR A 538 6.30 8.18 -22.53
C TYR A 538 7.48 7.24 -22.75
N THR A 539 8.13 7.33 -23.91
CA THR A 539 9.26 6.46 -24.23
C THR A 539 10.15 7.05 -25.33
N THR A 540 11.32 6.45 -25.54
CA THR A 540 12.21 6.80 -26.65
C THR A 540 12.01 5.82 -27.79
N VAL A 541 11.74 6.34 -28.99
CA VAL A 541 11.68 5.57 -30.23
C VAL A 541 12.70 6.16 -31.19
N ASN A 542 13.67 5.36 -31.63
CA ASN A 542 14.76 5.78 -32.53
C ASN A 542 15.53 7.01 -32.02
N GLY A 543 15.78 7.08 -30.71
CA GLY A 543 16.49 8.20 -30.08
C GLY A 543 15.64 9.46 -29.84
N VAL A 544 14.37 9.47 -30.26
CA VAL A 544 13.44 10.58 -30.06
C VAL A 544 12.44 10.23 -28.97
N ALA A 545 12.37 11.07 -27.94
CA ALA A 545 11.45 10.89 -26.83
C ALA A 545 10.05 11.41 -27.18
N GLN A 546 9.04 10.55 -27.08
CA GLN A 546 7.66 10.83 -27.48
C GLN A 546 6.66 10.00 -26.68
N PHE A 547 5.37 10.34 -26.81
CA PHE A 547 4.29 9.52 -26.28
C PHE A 547 3.88 8.48 -27.31
N VAL A 548 3.74 7.23 -26.89
CA VAL A 548 3.23 6.11 -27.69
C VAL A 548 2.03 5.50 -26.99
N GLU A 549 1.11 4.94 -27.76
CA GLU A 549 -0.04 4.24 -27.20
C GLU A 549 0.39 2.85 -26.71
N ALA A 550 -0.07 2.50 -25.51
CA ALA A 550 0.17 1.20 -24.93
C ALA A 550 -1.12 0.58 -24.39
N LYS A 551 -1.24 -0.74 -24.54
CA LYS A 551 -2.42 -1.49 -24.12
C LYS A 551 -2.01 -2.62 -23.18
N SER A 552 -2.61 -2.66 -21.99
CA SER A 552 -2.67 -3.90 -21.21
C SER A 552 -3.88 -4.68 -21.69
N VAL A 553 -3.69 -5.95 -22.04
CA VAL A 553 -4.78 -6.81 -22.53
C VAL A 553 -5.08 -7.91 -21.53
N ARG A 554 -6.35 -8.33 -21.47
CA ARG A 554 -6.78 -9.47 -20.66
C ARG A 554 -6.12 -10.75 -21.17
N VAL A 555 -5.75 -11.64 -20.25
CA VAL A 555 -5.06 -12.90 -20.55
C VAL A 555 -5.89 -13.79 -21.48
N ASP A 556 -7.21 -13.77 -21.33
CA ASP A 556 -8.18 -14.54 -22.10
C ASP A 556 -8.54 -13.92 -23.46
N SER A 557 -8.00 -12.73 -23.79
CA SER A 557 -8.34 -12.06 -25.03
C SER A 557 -7.68 -12.72 -26.25
N PRO A 558 -8.31 -12.70 -27.44
CA PRO A 558 -7.71 -13.24 -28.66
C PRO A 558 -6.33 -12.66 -28.98
N LEU A 559 -6.14 -11.35 -28.74
CA LEU A 559 -4.85 -10.69 -28.92
C LEU A 559 -3.78 -11.22 -27.95
N ALA A 560 -4.12 -11.41 -26.67
CA ALA A 560 -3.17 -11.95 -25.70
C ALA A 560 -2.78 -13.39 -26.05
N GLN A 561 -3.75 -14.24 -26.40
CA GLN A 561 -3.51 -15.62 -26.82
C GLN A 561 -2.65 -15.68 -28.10
N ALA A 562 -2.90 -14.80 -29.08
CA ALA A 562 -2.06 -14.68 -30.27
C ALA A 562 -0.62 -14.24 -29.97
N LEU A 563 -0.41 -13.51 -28.86
CA LEU A 563 0.90 -13.14 -28.33
C LEU A 563 1.48 -14.20 -27.36
N GLY A 564 0.83 -15.36 -27.22
CA GLY A 564 1.29 -16.49 -26.41
C GLY A 564 0.88 -16.45 -24.94
N ALA A 565 -0.14 -15.69 -24.57
CA ALA A 565 -0.72 -15.74 -23.22
C ALA A 565 -1.39 -17.10 -22.95
N GLU A 566 -1.32 -17.52 -21.69
CA GLU A 566 -1.91 -18.76 -21.17
C GLU A 566 -2.67 -18.42 -19.89
N ASP A 567 -3.65 -19.24 -19.52
CA ASP A 567 -4.42 -19.09 -18.28
C ASP A 567 -3.51 -18.98 -17.05
N LEU A 568 -3.84 -18.04 -16.17
CA LEU A 568 -3.09 -17.82 -14.94
C LEU A 568 -3.32 -18.96 -13.96
N LYS A 569 -2.21 -19.48 -13.42
CA LYS A 569 -2.20 -20.49 -12.34
C LYS A 569 -2.05 -19.81 -10.98
N PRO A 570 -2.54 -20.41 -9.88
CA PRO A 570 -2.25 -19.95 -8.54
C PRO A 570 -0.75 -19.93 -8.24
N GLU A 571 -0.27 -18.87 -7.58
CA GLU A 571 1.08 -18.83 -7.02
C GLU A 571 1.14 -19.80 -5.84
N LYS A 572 2.19 -20.60 -5.73
CA LYS A 572 2.41 -21.51 -4.60
C LYS A 572 3.63 -21.08 -3.80
N SER A 573 3.61 -21.31 -2.50
CA SER A 573 4.71 -20.94 -1.63
C SER A 573 5.10 -22.02 -0.64
N ARG A 574 6.37 -22.00 -0.25
CA ARG A 574 6.93 -22.75 0.88
C ARG A 574 7.69 -21.78 1.75
N ASN A 575 7.46 -21.85 3.05
CA ASN A 575 8.07 -20.98 4.04
C ASN A 575 8.72 -21.83 5.13
N ILE A 576 9.96 -21.49 5.46
CA ILE A 576 10.67 -22.02 6.62
C ILE A 576 11.19 -20.84 7.44
N SER A 577 10.98 -20.90 8.75
CA SER A 577 11.56 -19.93 9.68
C SER A 577 12.14 -20.61 10.92
N ILE A 578 13.21 -20.02 11.45
CA ILE A 578 13.81 -20.37 12.74
C ILE A 578 14.08 -19.08 13.50
N GLY A 579 13.74 -19.07 14.78
CA GLY A 579 13.77 -17.87 15.59
C GLY A 579 14.20 -18.11 17.03
N PHE A 580 14.75 -17.05 17.62
CA PHE A 580 15.12 -16.96 19.02
C PHE A 580 14.23 -15.92 19.68
N ALA A 581 13.70 -16.24 20.85
CA ALA A 581 13.02 -15.28 21.72
C ALA A 581 13.75 -15.26 23.06
N TYR A 582 14.17 -14.07 23.49
CA TYR A 582 14.96 -13.90 24.70
C TYR A 582 14.46 -12.69 25.51
N LYS A 583 14.15 -12.91 26.78
CA LYS A 583 13.73 -11.92 27.77
C LYS A 583 14.75 -11.89 28.92
N PRO A 584 15.96 -11.30 28.70
CA PRO A 584 17.06 -11.35 29.68
C PRO A 584 16.68 -10.76 31.04
N VAL A 585 15.83 -9.73 31.02
CA VAL A 585 15.24 -9.04 32.18
C VAL A 585 13.80 -8.66 31.83
N PRO A 586 12.91 -8.41 32.80
CA PRO A 586 11.51 -8.04 32.54
C PRO A 586 11.33 -6.84 31.60
N GLU A 587 12.29 -5.91 31.61
CA GLU A 587 12.29 -4.68 30.83
C GLU A 587 12.89 -4.82 29.43
N ALA A 588 13.34 -6.01 29.04
CA ALA A 588 14.01 -6.25 27.77
C ALA A 588 13.41 -7.43 27.00
N ASN A 589 13.04 -7.21 25.74
CA ASN A 589 12.64 -8.25 24.80
C ASN A 589 13.58 -8.25 23.60
N ILE A 590 14.06 -9.41 23.19
CA ILE A 590 14.90 -9.60 22.00
C ILE A 590 14.35 -10.77 21.19
N THR A 591 14.08 -10.54 19.91
CA THR A 591 13.74 -11.59 18.95
C THR A 591 14.61 -11.50 17.71
N LEU A 592 15.12 -12.65 17.26
CA LEU A 592 15.90 -12.77 16.03
C LEU A 592 15.33 -13.93 15.22
N ASP A 593 14.81 -13.66 14.03
CA ASP A 593 14.13 -14.65 13.20
C ASP A 593 14.74 -14.69 11.79
N ALA A 594 15.24 -15.84 11.39
CA ALA A 594 15.71 -16.10 10.03
C ALA A 594 14.62 -16.84 9.22
N TYR A 595 14.50 -16.52 7.94
CA TYR A 595 13.46 -17.09 7.09
C TYR A 595 13.91 -17.32 5.65
N GLN A 596 13.26 -18.28 4.99
CA GLN A 596 13.31 -18.51 3.55
C GLN A 596 11.88 -18.73 3.02
N ILE A 597 11.53 -17.99 1.97
CA ILE A 597 10.23 -18.07 1.29
C ILE A 597 10.48 -18.35 -0.18
N GLU A 598 10.03 -19.51 -0.64
CA GLU A 598 10.02 -19.90 -2.04
C GLU A 598 8.62 -19.60 -2.60
N ILE A 599 8.55 -18.98 -3.78
CA ILE A 599 7.31 -18.78 -4.52
C ILE A 599 7.50 -19.34 -5.92
N SER A 600 6.65 -20.28 -6.31
CA SER A 600 6.56 -20.82 -7.66
C SER A 600 5.37 -20.24 -8.41
N ASP A 601 5.47 -20.22 -9.74
CA ASP A 601 4.44 -19.71 -10.65
C ASP A 601 4.06 -18.24 -10.34
N ARG A 602 5.04 -17.39 -9.98
CA ARG A 602 4.75 -15.99 -9.62
C ARG A 602 4.11 -15.25 -10.79
N ILE A 603 2.95 -14.65 -10.55
CA ILE A 603 2.24 -13.85 -11.55
C ILE A 603 2.91 -12.48 -11.65
N ALA A 604 3.31 -12.11 -12.85
CA ALA A 604 3.82 -10.79 -13.18
C ALA A 604 3.32 -10.38 -14.56
N GLN A 605 3.44 -9.10 -14.87
CA GLN A 605 3.17 -8.61 -16.22
C GLN A 605 4.41 -8.78 -17.10
N THR A 606 4.21 -9.07 -18.38
CA THR A 606 5.31 -9.10 -19.36
C THR A 606 5.98 -7.74 -19.50
N GLY A 607 7.18 -7.73 -20.10
CA GLY A 607 7.70 -6.51 -20.71
C GLY A 607 6.77 -5.97 -21.81
N PHE A 608 7.01 -4.75 -22.28
CA PHE A 608 6.29 -4.24 -23.45
C PHE A 608 6.70 -5.02 -24.71
N LEU A 609 5.72 -5.61 -25.37
CA LEU A 609 5.84 -6.30 -26.65
C LEU A 609 5.54 -5.31 -27.77
N PHE A 610 6.49 -5.12 -28.69
CA PHE A 610 6.39 -4.21 -29.82
C PHE A 610 7.40 -4.56 -30.92
N GLY A 611 7.24 -3.96 -32.09
CA GLY A 611 8.09 -4.18 -33.27
C GLY A 611 7.30 -4.77 -34.44
N SER A 612 7.93 -4.85 -35.61
CA SER A 612 7.24 -5.19 -36.86
C SER A 612 6.50 -6.53 -36.84
N GLY A 613 7.05 -7.53 -36.14
CA GLY A 613 6.41 -8.83 -35.97
C GLY A 613 5.19 -8.78 -35.05
N VAL A 614 5.26 -7.99 -33.97
CA VAL A 614 4.11 -7.73 -33.09
C VAL A 614 3.05 -6.93 -33.83
N ASP A 615 3.45 -5.97 -34.67
CA ASP A 615 2.53 -5.17 -35.49
C ASP A 615 1.71 -6.04 -36.47
N GLN A 616 2.29 -7.12 -37.00
CA GLN A 616 1.56 -8.09 -37.82
C GLN A 616 0.48 -8.82 -37.02
N ILE A 617 0.80 -9.24 -35.79
CA ILE A 617 -0.17 -9.87 -34.87
C ILE A 617 -1.27 -8.88 -34.49
N LEU A 618 -0.91 -7.62 -34.22
CA LEU A 618 -1.86 -6.55 -33.91
C LEU A 618 -2.85 -6.34 -35.05
N GLN A 619 -2.34 -6.17 -36.27
CA GLN A 619 -3.17 -5.99 -37.47
C GLN A 619 -4.11 -7.17 -37.71
N ALA A 620 -3.61 -8.41 -37.56
CA ALA A 620 -4.42 -9.62 -37.69
C ALA A 620 -5.56 -9.70 -36.65
N ASN A 621 -5.43 -9.00 -35.52
CA ASN A 621 -6.43 -8.93 -34.46
C ASN A 621 -7.22 -7.60 -34.45
N GLY A 622 -7.14 -6.80 -35.52
CA GLY A 622 -7.93 -5.57 -35.66
C GLY A 622 -7.34 -4.32 -34.96
N TYR A 623 -6.10 -4.40 -34.49
CA TYR A 623 -5.39 -3.27 -33.86
C TYR A 623 -4.48 -2.57 -34.87
N ARG A 624 -4.24 -1.27 -34.67
CA ARG A 624 -3.32 -0.51 -35.51
C ARG A 624 -1.86 -0.94 -35.21
N PRO A 625 -0.93 -0.83 -36.18
CA PRO A 625 0.49 -0.97 -35.88
C PRO A 625 0.98 0.13 -34.93
N GLY A 626 2.01 -0.17 -34.15
CA GLY A 626 2.67 0.78 -33.25
C GLY A 626 2.21 0.74 -31.79
N TYR A 627 1.19 -0.08 -31.45
CA TYR A 627 0.84 -0.32 -30.05
C TYR A 627 1.95 -1.08 -29.33
N ARG A 628 2.21 -0.67 -28.09
CA ARG A 628 2.98 -1.50 -27.15
C ARG A 628 2.02 -2.33 -26.30
N VAL A 629 2.13 -3.65 -26.35
CA VAL A 629 1.18 -4.54 -25.68
C VAL A 629 1.85 -5.30 -24.54
N LYS A 630 1.09 -5.60 -23.49
CA LYS A 630 1.53 -6.42 -22.36
C LYS A 630 0.36 -7.17 -21.74
N TYR A 631 0.62 -8.31 -21.12
CA TYR A 631 -0.38 -9.16 -20.46
C TYR A 631 0.20 -9.82 -19.20
N PHE A 632 -0.65 -10.37 -18.32
CA PHE A 632 -0.20 -11.11 -17.14
C PHE A 632 0.19 -12.56 -17.49
N THR A 633 1.22 -13.08 -16.82
CA THR A 633 1.63 -14.48 -16.94
C THR A 633 2.30 -14.97 -15.67
N ASN A 634 2.30 -16.29 -15.42
CA ASN A 634 3.15 -16.91 -14.41
C ASN A 634 4.61 -16.86 -14.91
N ALA A 635 5.34 -15.83 -14.52
CA ALA A 635 6.56 -15.40 -15.19
C ALA A 635 7.85 -15.98 -14.60
N ALA A 636 7.88 -16.29 -13.30
CA ALA A 636 9.12 -16.66 -12.61
C ALA A 636 8.87 -17.45 -11.33
N ASP A 637 9.89 -18.22 -10.94
CA ASP A 637 10.02 -18.74 -9.57
C ASP A 637 11.05 -17.91 -8.80
N THR A 638 10.81 -17.68 -7.51
CA THR A 638 11.67 -16.81 -6.69
C THR A 638 11.90 -17.38 -5.30
N THR A 639 13.11 -17.17 -4.78
CA THR A 639 13.48 -17.44 -3.39
C THR A 639 13.83 -16.14 -2.68
N THR A 640 13.20 -15.90 -1.54
CA THR A 640 13.48 -14.75 -0.66
C THR A 640 14.05 -15.24 0.66
N ARG A 641 15.25 -14.77 1.02
CA ARG A 641 15.92 -15.11 2.30
C ARG A 641 16.15 -13.85 3.12
N GLY A 642 15.98 -13.96 4.43
CA GLY A 642 16.20 -12.81 5.29
C GLY A 642 16.31 -13.11 6.78
N ILE A 643 16.59 -12.05 7.53
CA ILE A 643 16.71 -12.04 8.98
C ILE A 643 15.98 -10.80 9.50
N ASP A 644 15.15 -10.97 10.51
CA ASP A 644 14.49 -9.92 11.28
C ASP A 644 15.05 -9.90 12.70
N LEU A 645 15.49 -8.74 13.18
CA LEU A 645 15.85 -8.47 14.57
C LEU A 645 14.89 -7.42 15.11
N VAL A 646 14.31 -7.68 16.28
CA VAL A 646 13.51 -6.70 17.03
C VAL A 646 13.93 -6.77 18.48
N THR A 647 14.20 -5.60 19.06
CA THR A 647 14.63 -5.44 20.44
C THR A 647 13.98 -4.22 21.04
N ASP A 648 13.47 -4.38 22.25
CA ASP A 648 12.98 -3.29 23.09
C ASP A 648 13.65 -3.39 24.45
N TYR A 649 14.09 -2.26 25.00
CA TYR A 649 14.68 -2.19 26.32
C TYR A 649 14.23 -0.92 27.03
N ARG A 650 13.59 -1.06 28.19
CA ARG A 650 13.18 0.06 29.04
C ARG A 650 14.16 0.25 30.18
N VAL A 651 14.58 1.49 30.40
CA VAL A 651 15.44 1.91 31.50
C VAL A 651 14.77 3.02 32.27
N ASP A 652 14.76 2.92 33.60
CA ASP A 652 14.38 4.00 34.50
C ASP A 652 15.65 4.67 35.06
N TYR A 653 15.84 5.95 34.74
CA TYR A 653 16.97 6.76 35.21
C TYR A 653 16.61 7.60 36.46
N GLY A 654 15.52 7.26 37.15
CA GLY A 654 15.06 7.95 38.35
C GLY A 654 14.57 9.36 38.01
N ALA A 655 15.22 10.38 38.59
CA ALA A 655 14.84 11.78 38.37
C ALA A 655 14.98 12.24 36.90
N LEU A 656 15.74 11.52 36.08
CA LEU A 656 15.85 11.80 34.65
C LEU A 656 14.74 11.12 33.83
N GLY A 657 13.79 10.42 34.46
CA GLY A 657 12.67 9.78 33.79
C GLY A 657 13.01 8.42 33.16
N THR A 658 12.11 7.93 32.32
CA THR A 658 12.18 6.60 31.70
C THR A 658 12.48 6.68 30.22
N VAL A 659 13.35 5.81 29.72
CA VAL A 659 13.65 5.71 28.29
C VAL A 659 13.35 4.30 27.79
N LYS A 660 12.52 4.19 26.76
CA LYS A 660 12.34 2.96 25.98
C LYS A 660 13.20 3.05 24.72
N TYR A 661 14.25 2.24 24.66
CA TYR A 661 15.08 2.06 23.48
C TYR A 661 14.52 0.95 22.60
N GLY A 662 14.54 1.17 21.28
CA GLY A 662 14.17 0.17 20.29
C GLY A 662 15.27 -0.01 19.25
N VAL A 663 15.55 -1.25 18.89
CA VAL A 663 16.38 -1.62 17.73
C VAL A 663 15.61 -2.61 16.90
N ALA A 664 15.29 -2.23 15.66
CA ALA A 664 14.63 -3.11 14.71
C ALA A 664 15.41 -3.13 13.39
N ALA A 665 15.77 -4.32 12.89
CA ALA A 665 16.53 -4.46 11.67
C ALA A 665 15.99 -5.59 10.80
N ASN A 666 16.01 -5.39 9.48
CA ASN A 666 15.69 -6.42 8.50
C ASN A 666 16.83 -6.50 7.48
N TYR A 667 17.22 -7.72 7.14
CA TYR A 667 17.93 -8.04 5.90
C TYR A 667 17.03 -8.94 5.04
N ASN A 668 16.88 -8.62 3.76
CA ASN A 668 16.06 -9.35 2.81
C ASN A 668 16.72 -9.37 1.42
N LYS A 669 16.78 -10.56 0.81
CA LYS A 669 17.24 -10.74 -0.56
C LYS A 669 16.36 -11.71 -1.31
N THR A 670 15.78 -11.25 -2.41
CA THR A 670 15.06 -12.07 -3.39
C THR A 670 15.95 -12.41 -4.59
N THR A 671 15.97 -13.68 -4.98
CA THR A 671 16.58 -14.20 -6.21
C THR A 671 15.49 -14.79 -7.11
N ILE A 672 15.73 -14.75 -8.42
CA ILE A 672 14.90 -15.43 -9.41
C ILE A 672 15.57 -16.78 -9.69
N ASP A 673 14.85 -17.86 -9.45
CA ASP A 673 15.36 -19.22 -9.57
C ASP A 673 15.12 -19.76 -10.99
N SER A 674 13.99 -19.38 -11.59
CA SER A 674 13.62 -19.73 -12.97
C SER A 674 12.79 -18.60 -13.60
N ILE A 675 12.80 -18.51 -14.93
CA ILE A 675 11.96 -17.60 -15.71
C ILE A 675 11.24 -18.43 -16.77
N LYS A 676 9.95 -18.18 -16.97
CA LYS A 676 9.16 -18.81 -18.04
C LYS A 676 9.76 -18.47 -19.41
N SER A 677 9.96 -19.50 -20.23
CA SER A 677 10.46 -19.35 -21.60
C SER A 677 9.57 -18.43 -22.43
N THR A 678 10.18 -17.65 -23.33
CA THR A 678 9.43 -16.85 -24.30
C THR A 678 8.57 -17.77 -25.19
N PRO A 679 7.25 -17.53 -25.32
CA PRO A 679 6.36 -18.35 -26.14
C PRO A 679 6.78 -18.40 -27.61
N ALA A 680 6.49 -19.52 -28.27
CA ALA A 680 6.79 -19.74 -29.69
C ALA A 680 6.18 -18.65 -30.60
N ALA A 681 5.00 -18.15 -30.25
CA ALA A 681 4.33 -17.05 -30.96
C ALA A 681 5.19 -15.76 -31.00
N LEU A 682 5.91 -15.46 -29.91
CA LEU A 682 6.79 -14.28 -29.86
C LEU A 682 8.16 -14.56 -30.50
N THR A 683 8.74 -15.73 -30.28
CA THR A 683 10.04 -16.07 -30.88
C THR A 683 9.95 -16.19 -32.41
N ALA A 684 8.80 -16.59 -32.95
CA ALA A 684 8.54 -16.65 -34.39
C ALA A 684 8.54 -15.26 -35.07
N VAL A 685 8.18 -14.21 -34.35
CA VAL A 685 8.01 -12.86 -34.90
C VAL A 685 9.10 -11.87 -34.49
N GLY A 686 9.98 -12.25 -33.55
CA GLY A 686 11.14 -11.46 -33.16
C GLY A 686 12.09 -12.21 -32.24
N SER A 687 13.31 -12.51 -32.72
CA SER A 687 14.32 -13.26 -31.95
C SER A 687 14.88 -12.51 -30.74
N SER A 688 14.69 -11.18 -30.67
CA SER A 688 15.07 -10.35 -29.52
C SER A 688 13.92 -10.10 -28.53
N LEU A 689 12.71 -10.60 -28.80
CA LEU A 689 11.58 -10.46 -27.88
C LEU A 689 11.77 -11.39 -26.69
N VAL A 690 11.64 -10.83 -25.49
CA VAL A 690 11.69 -11.57 -24.23
C VAL A 690 10.40 -11.35 -23.47
N LEU A 691 9.81 -12.43 -22.95
CA LEU A 691 8.57 -12.37 -22.18
C LEU A 691 8.73 -11.56 -20.89
N PHE A 692 9.85 -11.79 -20.18
CA PHE A 692 10.14 -11.22 -18.87
C PHE A 692 11.51 -10.53 -18.86
N ASP A 693 11.51 -9.23 -19.18
CA ASP A 693 12.72 -8.44 -19.41
C ASP A 693 13.51 -8.09 -18.14
N ARG A 694 14.70 -7.48 -18.32
CA ARG A 694 15.59 -7.09 -17.21
C ARG A 694 14.96 -6.06 -16.25
N VAL A 695 14.07 -5.21 -16.73
CA VAL A 695 13.40 -4.19 -15.93
C VAL A 695 12.42 -4.88 -14.98
N ALA A 696 11.58 -5.76 -15.52
CA ALA A 696 10.64 -6.57 -14.76
C ALA A 696 11.35 -7.47 -13.73
N GLN A 697 12.50 -8.06 -14.09
CA GLN A 697 13.34 -8.80 -13.14
C GLN A 697 13.95 -7.91 -12.04
N GLY A 698 14.34 -6.68 -12.37
CA GLY A 698 14.89 -5.71 -11.42
C GLY A 698 13.89 -5.34 -10.33
N TYR A 699 12.62 -5.22 -10.72
CA TYR A 699 11.50 -4.97 -9.82
C TYR A 699 11.28 -6.04 -8.76
N LEU A 700 11.60 -7.31 -9.04
CA LEU A 700 11.52 -8.39 -8.07
C LEU A 700 12.74 -8.49 -7.15
N THR A 701 13.92 -8.00 -7.58
CA THR A 701 15.20 -8.39 -6.97
C THR A 701 15.99 -7.26 -6.32
N VAL A 702 15.93 -6.03 -6.86
CA VAL A 702 16.81 -4.92 -6.45
C VAL A 702 16.11 -3.58 -6.27
N ALA A 703 14.81 -3.52 -6.57
CA ALA A 703 14.06 -2.28 -6.49
C ALA A 703 13.58 -1.95 -5.06
N ASN A 704 13.67 -2.88 -4.11
CA ASN A 704 13.42 -2.63 -2.68
C ASN A 704 14.73 -2.70 -1.88
N PRO A 705 14.87 -1.95 -0.76
CA PRO A 705 16.07 -1.99 0.06
C PRO A 705 16.32 -3.39 0.62
N LYS A 706 17.55 -3.87 0.51
CA LYS A 706 17.94 -5.15 1.10
C LYS A 706 18.11 -5.09 2.60
N THR A 707 18.45 -3.93 3.14
CA THR A 707 18.55 -3.71 4.58
C THR A 707 17.73 -2.52 5.02
N LYS A 708 17.14 -2.64 6.20
CA LYS A 708 16.52 -1.53 6.91
C LYS A 708 16.88 -1.62 8.39
N LEU A 709 17.25 -0.49 9.00
CA LEU A 709 17.55 -0.38 10.42
C LEU A 709 16.73 0.77 11.00
N ILE A 710 16.13 0.53 12.16
CA ILE A 710 15.34 1.48 12.92
C ILE A 710 15.94 1.50 14.32
N LEU A 711 16.40 2.67 14.73
CA LEU A 711 16.81 2.94 16.11
C LEU A 711 15.79 3.92 16.69
N SER A 712 15.25 3.65 17.86
CA SER A 712 14.30 4.54 18.52
C SER A 712 14.64 4.74 19.98
N ALA A 713 14.31 5.93 20.49
CA ALA A 713 14.35 6.26 21.90
C ALA A 713 13.11 7.09 22.22
N ASN A 714 12.26 6.57 23.12
CA ASN A 714 11.16 7.32 23.69
C ASN A 714 11.48 7.66 25.15
N TRP A 715 11.68 8.93 25.42
CA TRP A 715 12.07 9.45 26.73
C TRP A 715 10.92 10.21 27.35
N LYS A 716 10.42 9.73 28.49
CA LYS A 716 9.42 10.41 29.30
C LYS A 716 10.08 10.95 30.56
N VAL A 717 10.05 12.27 30.74
CA VAL A 717 10.65 12.98 31.88
C VAL A 717 9.75 14.12 32.31
N ASP A 718 9.31 14.09 33.57
CA ASP A 718 8.30 15.01 34.09
C ASP A 718 7.09 15.14 33.14
N ASP A 719 6.78 16.35 32.70
CA ASP A 719 5.70 16.64 31.76
C ASP A 719 6.10 16.47 30.28
N PHE A 720 7.35 16.09 29.97
CA PHE A 720 7.85 15.93 28.61
C PHE A 720 7.77 14.48 28.11
N ASP A 721 7.40 14.33 26.84
CA ASP A 721 7.53 13.09 26.07
C ASP A 721 8.33 13.39 24.80
N ILE A 722 9.55 12.86 24.73
CA ILE A 722 10.50 13.09 23.65
C ILE A 722 10.67 11.80 22.87
N ASN A 723 10.40 11.84 21.57
CA ASN A 723 10.55 10.70 20.67
C ASN A 723 11.62 11.00 19.62
N ALA A 724 12.69 10.22 19.60
CA ALA A 724 13.71 10.27 18.56
C ALA A 724 13.75 8.94 17.82
N SER A 725 13.81 8.97 16.50
CA SER A 725 14.06 7.77 15.71
C SER A 725 15.00 8.02 14.54
N VAL A 726 15.80 7.01 14.22
CA VAL A 726 16.74 7.01 13.11
C VAL A 726 16.45 5.80 12.23
N ASN A 727 16.06 6.05 10.99
CA ASN A 727 15.75 5.03 10.00
C ASN A 727 16.85 5.02 8.92
N ARG A 728 17.50 3.88 8.71
CA ARG A 728 18.42 3.64 7.59
C ARG A 728 17.75 2.78 6.54
N TYR A 729 17.72 3.26 5.31
CA TYR A 729 17.35 2.46 4.14
C TYR A 729 18.60 2.16 3.31
N ASP A 730 18.76 0.90 2.89
CA ASP A 730 19.82 0.53 1.96
C ASP A 730 19.64 1.13 0.57
N LYS A 731 20.68 1.00 -0.25
CA LYS A 731 20.61 1.35 -1.67
C LYS A 731 19.58 0.50 -2.42
N VAL A 732 18.99 1.10 -3.45
CA VAL A 732 18.07 0.46 -4.40
C VAL A 732 18.53 0.72 -5.83
N ILE A 733 18.18 -0.18 -6.75
CA ILE A 733 18.61 -0.10 -8.15
C ILE A 733 17.40 -0.13 -9.07
N ALA A 734 17.28 0.87 -9.94
CA ALA A 734 16.34 0.87 -11.05
C ALA A 734 17.10 0.31 -12.26
N ARG A 735 16.67 -0.86 -12.75
CA ARG A 735 17.26 -1.43 -13.97
C ARG A 735 16.61 -0.80 -15.19
N ASP A 736 17.43 -0.53 -16.20
CA ASP A 736 16.95 -0.17 -17.54
C ASP A 736 17.00 -1.41 -18.45
N THR A 737 16.41 -1.34 -19.64
CA THR A 737 16.61 -2.35 -20.69
C THR A 737 18.10 -2.49 -21.05
N ASN A 738 18.83 -1.37 -21.10
CA ASN A 738 20.27 -1.31 -21.31
C ASN A 738 21.02 -1.15 -19.97
N PRO A 739 21.90 -2.10 -19.59
CA PRO A 739 22.64 -2.04 -18.32
C PRO A 739 23.44 -0.76 -18.09
N ALA A 740 23.87 -0.08 -19.16
CA ALA A 740 24.61 1.19 -19.06
C ALA A 740 23.78 2.34 -18.47
N TYR A 741 22.45 2.20 -18.45
CA TYR A 741 21.52 3.19 -17.91
C TYR A 741 20.89 2.75 -16.58
N ASP A 742 21.36 1.67 -15.95
CA ASP A 742 20.93 1.28 -14.61
C ASP A 742 21.24 2.42 -13.61
N VAL A 743 20.28 2.79 -12.77
CA VAL A 743 20.41 3.87 -11.79
C VAL A 743 20.45 3.31 -10.38
N THR A 744 21.52 3.62 -9.63
CA THR A 744 21.64 3.26 -8.22
C THR A 744 21.34 4.48 -7.34
N TYR A 745 20.35 4.34 -6.45
CA TYR A 745 20.08 5.30 -5.38
C TYR A 745 20.72 4.77 -4.10
N GLY A 746 21.65 5.53 -3.54
CA GLY A 746 22.47 5.15 -2.40
C GLY A 746 21.68 5.02 -1.10
N ALA A 747 22.29 4.33 -0.14
CA ALA A 747 21.73 4.17 1.20
C ALA A 747 21.64 5.53 1.93
N LYS A 748 20.59 5.72 2.73
CA LYS A 748 20.32 6.98 3.43
C LYS A 748 19.87 6.74 4.86
N TRP A 749 20.18 7.72 5.71
CA TRP A 749 19.75 7.80 7.10
C TRP A 749 18.78 8.95 7.24
N LEU A 750 17.64 8.72 7.89
CA LEU A 750 16.62 9.72 8.18
C LEU A 750 16.45 9.80 9.68
N THR A 751 16.40 11.02 10.21
CA THR A 751 16.21 11.29 11.63
C THR A 751 14.88 11.99 11.83
N ASP A 752 14.03 11.42 12.67
CA ASP A 752 12.78 12.01 13.11
C ASP A 752 12.89 12.38 14.59
N LEU A 753 12.32 13.52 14.97
CA LEU A 753 12.28 14.01 16.35
C LEU A 753 10.90 14.60 16.64
N GLU A 754 10.33 14.28 17.79
CA GLU A 754 9.14 14.93 18.35
C GLU A 754 9.42 15.26 19.81
N VAL A 755 9.04 16.48 20.22
CA VAL A 755 9.03 16.90 21.62
C VAL A 755 7.61 17.30 21.96
N ALA A 756 7.03 16.64 22.94
CA ALA A 756 5.70 16.93 23.45
C ALA A 756 5.76 17.37 24.91
N TYR A 757 4.85 18.27 25.28
CA TYR A 757 4.69 18.78 26.63
C TYR A 757 3.24 18.62 27.08
N ASN A 758 3.05 18.00 28.24
CA ASN A 758 1.76 17.80 28.88
C ASN A 758 1.44 19.00 29.78
N PHE A 759 0.68 19.97 29.25
CA PHE A 759 0.24 21.14 30.03
C PHE A 759 -0.68 20.74 31.17
N THR A 760 -1.46 19.70 30.96
CA THR A 760 -2.29 19.04 31.97
C THR A 760 -2.33 17.55 31.66
N LYS A 761 -2.99 16.76 32.51
CA LYS A 761 -3.28 15.35 32.21
C LYS A 761 -4.13 15.16 30.94
N ALA A 762 -4.89 16.18 30.55
CA ALA A 762 -5.80 16.15 29.42
C ALA A 762 -5.22 16.80 28.16
N LEU A 763 -4.37 17.82 28.29
CA LEU A 763 -3.87 18.63 27.17
C LEU A 763 -2.38 18.39 26.91
N ASN A 764 -2.08 17.86 25.73
CA ASN A 764 -0.73 17.64 25.22
C ASN A 764 -0.49 18.46 23.95
N LEU A 765 0.64 19.18 23.87
CA LEU A 765 1.12 19.80 22.64
C LEU A 765 2.46 19.21 22.23
N ALA A 766 2.58 18.84 20.95
CA ALA A 766 3.80 18.32 20.36
C ALA A 766 4.28 19.20 19.21
N VAL A 767 5.61 19.34 19.10
CA VAL A 767 6.31 19.88 17.93
C VAL A 767 7.26 18.80 17.44
N GLY A 768 7.14 18.45 16.17
CA GLY A 768 7.96 17.40 15.58
C GLY A 768 8.46 17.74 14.18
N ALA A 769 9.51 17.03 13.79
CA ALA A 769 10.07 17.06 12.46
C ALA A 769 10.35 15.63 12.00
N ASN A 770 9.80 15.26 10.85
CA ASN A 770 10.25 14.07 10.13
C ASN A 770 11.38 14.46 9.20
N ASN A 771 12.42 13.63 9.14
CA ASN A 771 13.63 13.88 8.37
C ASN A 771 14.23 15.26 8.70
N ILE A 772 14.43 15.56 9.99
CA ILE A 772 14.88 16.86 10.51
C ILE A 772 16.19 17.36 9.89
N LEU A 773 17.04 16.43 9.44
CA LEU A 773 18.30 16.72 8.74
C LEU A 773 18.13 17.04 7.25
N ASN A 774 16.89 17.09 6.76
CA ASN A 774 16.53 17.43 5.38
C ASN A 774 17.24 16.56 4.32
N VAL A 775 17.35 15.25 4.61
CA VAL A 775 18.02 14.30 3.71
C VAL A 775 17.15 14.09 2.48
N LYS A 776 17.76 14.17 1.29
CA LYS A 776 17.08 13.99 0.01
C LYS A 776 17.55 12.71 -0.67
N ALA A 777 16.66 12.12 -1.46
CA ALA A 777 16.99 11.01 -2.34
C ALA A 777 18.06 11.43 -3.37
N ASP A 778 18.74 10.45 -3.96
CA ASP A 778 19.68 10.74 -5.03
C ASP A 778 18.94 11.18 -6.29
N ASN A 779 19.61 12.02 -7.08
CA ASN A 779 19.08 12.54 -8.32
C ASN A 779 18.92 11.43 -9.36
N ASN A 780 17.88 11.50 -10.19
CA ASN A 780 17.76 10.66 -11.37
C ASN A 780 18.96 10.86 -12.32
N ALA A 781 19.45 9.76 -12.88
CA ALA A 781 20.46 9.76 -13.93
C ALA A 781 19.78 9.98 -15.30
N PHE A 782 19.18 11.15 -15.50
CA PHE A 782 18.90 11.61 -16.86
C PHE A 782 20.11 12.39 -17.38
N PRO A 783 20.63 12.07 -18.59
CA PRO A 783 21.70 12.85 -19.20
C PRO A 783 21.29 14.31 -19.37
N GLN A 784 22.26 15.22 -19.52
CA GLN A 784 22.01 16.64 -19.70
C GLN A 784 20.93 16.90 -20.77
N GLY A 785 20.01 17.82 -20.47
CA GLY A 785 18.91 18.19 -21.37
C GLY A 785 17.61 17.44 -21.07
N ASP A 786 17.14 17.46 -19.81
CA ASP A 786 15.78 17.00 -19.50
C ASP A 786 14.78 17.95 -20.18
N ILE A 787 14.25 17.50 -21.31
CA ILE A 787 13.36 18.33 -22.11
C ILE A 787 12.00 18.54 -21.41
N ASN A 788 11.57 17.67 -20.51
CA ASN A 788 10.21 17.75 -19.96
C ASN A 788 10.15 18.10 -18.47
N GLY A 789 11.30 18.33 -17.83
CA GLY A 789 11.36 18.71 -16.43
C GLY A 789 10.91 17.59 -15.50
N PHE A 790 11.33 16.36 -15.79
CA PHE A 790 10.99 15.18 -15.00
C PHE A 790 11.33 15.35 -13.51
N PRO A 791 10.69 14.54 -12.63
CA PRO A 791 11.02 14.51 -11.22
C PRO A 791 12.54 14.40 -11.00
N LYS A 792 13.06 15.25 -10.12
CA LYS A 792 14.49 15.36 -9.85
C LYS A 792 15.06 14.08 -9.24
N PHE A 793 14.25 13.39 -8.43
CA PHE A 793 14.61 12.25 -7.61
C PHE A 793 14.00 10.93 -8.12
N GLY A 794 14.64 9.82 -7.76
CA GLY A 794 14.22 8.46 -8.10
C GLY A 794 12.78 8.11 -7.73
N SER A 795 12.02 7.61 -8.71
CA SER A 795 10.69 7.03 -8.48
C SER A 795 10.72 5.77 -7.62
N ILE A 796 11.90 5.14 -7.48
CA ILE A 796 12.09 3.94 -6.67
C ILE A 796 12.72 4.21 -5.29
N SER A 797 12.93 5.49 -4.92
CA SER A 797 13.47 5.84 -3.60
C SER A 797 12.63 5.19 -2.49
N PRO A 798 13.24 4.58 -1.46
CA PRO A 798 12.50 3.92 -0.40
C PRO A 798 11.91 4.89 0.63
N PHE A 799 12.26 6.17 0.57
CA PHE A 799 11.75 7.22 1.44
C PHE A 799 11.45 8.49 0.64
N ASP A 800 10.65 9.34 1.27
CA ASP A 800 10.05 10.51 0.64
C ASP A 800 11.09 11.55 0.18
N PRO A 801 10.99 12.07 -1.06
CA PRO A 801 12.01 12.96 -1.61
C PRO A 801 11.83 14.44 -1.22
N TYR A 802 10.79 14.81 -0.45
CA TYR A 802 10.43 16.21 -0.24
C TYR A 802 11.25 16.91 0.85
N GLY A 803 12.01 16.15 1.66
CA GLY A 803 12.96 16.67 2.65
C GLY A 803 12.37 16.67 4.06
N ALA A 804 12.77 17.65 4.88
CA ALA A 804 12.27 17.81 6.25
C ALA A 804 10.80 18.27 6.26
N PHE A 805 9.97 17.59 7.04
CA PHE A 805 8.56 17.92 7.27
C PHE A 805 8.34 18.28 8.74
N TRP A 806 7.97 19.53 9.01
CA TRP A 806 7.75 20.05 10.34
C TRP A 806 6.26 20.05 10.66
N TYR A 807 5.89 19.68 11.86
CA TYR A 807 4.49 19.65 12.28
C TYR A 807 4.31 20.03 13.75
N THR A 808 3.09 20.44 14.06
CA THR A 808 2.59 20.62 15.42
C THR A 808 1.35 19.75 15.60
N ARG A 809 1.13 19.26 16.82
CA ARG A 809 -0.06 18.48 17.18
C ARG A 809 -0.56 18.93 18.54
N ALA A 810 -1.85 19.17 18.64
CA ALA A 810 -2.54 19.42 19.90
C ALA A 810 -3.52 18.28 20.13
N THR A 811 -3.40 17.60 21.26
CA THR A 811 -4.30 16.51 21.66
C THR A 811 -4.97 16.88 22.98
N TYR A 812 -6.29 16.71 23.03
CA TYR A 812 -7.09 16.79 24.24
C TYR A 812 -7.74 15.44 24.51
N THR A 813 -7.46 14.85 25.67
CA THR A 813 -8.01 13.58 26.15
C THR A 813 -8.99 13.86 27.28
N PHE A 814 -10.16 13.23 27.26
CA PHE A 814 -11.23 13.45 28.26
C PHE A 814 -11.80 12.14 28.79
#